data_AF-A0A9D1J3G8-F1
#
_entry.id   AF-A0A9D1J3G8-F1
#
_cell.length_a   1.000
_cell.length_b   1.000
_cell.length_c   1.000
_cell.angle_alpha   90.00
_cell.angle_beta   90.00
_cell.angle_gamma   90.00
#
_symmetry.space_group_name_H-M   'P 1'
#
loop_
_entity.id
_entity.type
_entity.pdbx_description
1 polymer ?
#
loop_
_entity_poly.entity_id
_entity_poly.type
_entity_poly.pdbx_seq_one_letter_code
_entity_poly.pdbx_strand_id
1 'polypeptide(L)'
;MKSRFKKILLLAIVVLSIICIYPVNTKVLSSELSYIDISDVKNLDVSDLSFSNITFKDYSDTSTKAFGLSGEVVNNSNKSITYSSRVSYYDKDYNLITEVGSSNIALTGSNQFNLMFNLDILGEYSTDDIKYYSLSININDDLLSSSSNTPSENSMYASYDYVIDNYDVNIIVNSNNTFDITETITAYFNTPKHGIFRTIPLSNKIVRLDGSTSTNRTQVTNLSVSDEYSVSRENGNYKIQIGSASRTLTGEKTYTIKYTYNLGKDPIKDYDELYYNIIGSEWDTVIGNLTFNIMMPKEFDASKLGFSKGKVGSTNNDGINYTVNGNTISGSYDGVLNKGEALTVRCELPEGYFVDAGLAVNSNIYLMFIIPIATLIISFLLWFIFGRDNRVVETVEFYPPEGFNSLEVGFLYKGKANSKDVVSLLIYLANKGYIKISDNNDESLFSKADGFKITKLKDYDGNDANERLFLGGLFKDTAVSGEVTKDELYDKFYVTTNKILDNINDKENKNKIFEKKASRKSIIVVILILISLFTTVAIPTLDYAGTGEVAITLFICAFYIPFYAVGFYSKVPLLFRIVWLGFTIFHSSVFFSTLPIKDAVTSEPIYLIGVIVGVLCLIGMILCFKFMPKRTPYGNEILGKIRGFKNFLETAEKDKLEAMVNCNPTYFYDILPFTYVLGVSDKWIKKFETINMQAPSWYDGHDAFSVAAFGTFIGSTMTSAQSVMASSSSSSSSGGSSSGGGSSGGGSGGGGGGSW
;
A
#
# COMPACT_ATOMS: atom_id res chain seq x y z
N MET A 1 23.38 19.57 7.13
CA MET A 1 22.95 18.48 6.21
C MET A 1 22.92 17.11 6.90
N LYS A 2 24.03 16.60 7.47
CA LYS A 2 24.09 15.31 8.20
C LYS A 2 23.12 15.17 9.40
N SER A 3 22.88 16.25 10.16
CA SER A 3 22.02 16.24 11.36
C SER A 3 20.52 16.10 11.06
N ARG A 4 20.02 16.64 9.94
CA ARG A 4 18.61 16.50 9.54
C ARG A 4 18.30 15.14 8.90
N PHE A 5 19.32 14.49 8.34
CA PHE A 5 19.22 13.14 7.74
C PHE A 5 19.11 12.04 8.81
N LYS A 6 19.84 12.16 9.93
CA LYS A 6 19.72 11.23 11.07
C LYS A 6 18.36 11.30 11.77
N LYS A 7 17.73 12.47 11.86
CA LYS A 7 16.44 12.66 12.55
C LYS A 7 15.25 12.08 11.77
N ILE A 8 15.32 12.07 10.43
CA ILE A 8 14.27 11.49 9.57
C ILE A 8 14.40 9.96 9.52
N LEU A 9 15.63 9.43 9.54
CA LEU A 9 15.89 7.99 9.61
C LEU A 9 15.47 7.40 10.97
N LEU A 10 15.71 8.13 12.07
CA LEU A 10 15.31 7.71 13.41
C LEU A 10 13.78 7.72 13.58
N LEU A 11 13.07 8.67 12.96
CA LEU A 11 11.60 8.75 13.00
C LEU A 11 10.96 7.62 12.18
N ALA A 12 11.57 7.23 11.05
CA ALA A 12 11.12 6.09 10.23
C ALA A 12 11.33 4.74 10.93
N ILE A 13 12.38 4.61 11.75
CA ILE A 13 12.68 3.39 12.52
C ILE A 13 11.74 3.27 13.74
N VAL A 14 11.36 4.38 14.38
CA VAL A 14 10.47 4.38 15.56
C VAL A 14 9.00 4.12 15.17
N VAL A 15 8.57 4.51 13.98
CA VAL A 15 7.19 4.26 13.48
C VAL A 15 7.00 2.81 13.00
N LEU A 16 8.07 2.09 12.65
CA LEU A 16 7.99 0.65 12.30
C LEU A 16 7.97 -0.29 13.52
N SER A 17 8.23 0.22 14.74
CA SER A 17 8.40 -0.60 15.95
C SER A 17 7.19 -0.63 16.91
N ILE A 18 6.03 -0.06 16.55
CA ILE A 18 4.85 0.02 17.44
C ILE A 18 3.60 -0.63 16.81
N ILE A 19 3.74 -1.82 16.24
CA ILE A 19 2.59 -2.69 15.91
C ILE A 19 2.96 -4.12 16.25
N CYS A 20 2.88 -4.47 17.54
CA CYS A 20 2.70 -5.83 18.06
C CYS A 20 2.37 -5.68 19.56
N ILE A 21 1.23 -6.25 19.99
CA ILE A 21 0.90 -6.83 21.32
C ILE A 21 -0.64 -6.74 21.56
N TYR A 22 -1.32 -7.87 21.30
CA TYR A 22 -2.31 -8.61 22.14
C TYR A 22 -3.67 -7.97 22.59
N PRO A 23 -4.69 -8.77 23.01
CA PRO A 23 -5.73 -9.34 22.14
C PRO A 23 -7.18 -8.97 22.56
N VAL A 24 -8.11 -9.59 21.85
CA VAL A 24 -9.58 -9.60 21.89
C VAL A 24 -10.21 -9.78 23.28
N ASN A 25 -11.34 -9.11 23.53
CA ASN A 25 -12.38 -9.65 24.40
C ASN A 25 -13.78 -9.13 23.98
N THR A 26 -14.68 -10.02 23.56
CA THR A 26 -16.11 -9.73 23.41
C THR A 26 -16.89 -10.73 24.24
N LYS A 27 -17.63 -10.22 25.23
CA LYS A 27 -18.58 -10.97 26.05
C LYS A 27 -19.74 -11.50 25.20
N VAL A 28 -20.12 -12.75 25.45
CA VAL A 28 -21.43 -13.30 25.06
C VAL A 28 -22.22 -13.61 26.33
N LEU A 29 -23.51 -13.31 26.28
CA LEU A 29 -24.51 -13.39 27.34
C LEU A 29 -24.76 -14.83 27.83
N SER A 30 -25.10 -14.91 29.11
CA SER A 30 -25.41 -16.08 29.94
C SER A 30 -26.69 -16.83 29.55
N SER A 31 -26.62 -18.17 29.56
CA SER A 31 -27.75 -19.05 29.89
C SER A 31 -27.43 -19.79 31.20
N GLU A 32 -28.36 -19.79 32.14
CA GLU A 32 -28.24 -20.40 33.46
C GLU A 32 -27.79 -21.88 33.35
N LEU A 33 -26.63 -22.21 33.94
CA LEU A 33 -26.14 -23.58 34.09
C LEU A 33 -26.62 -24.10 35.45
N SER A 34 -27.41 -25.18 35.46
CA SER A 34 -27.69 -25.93 36.68
C SER A 34 -26.47 -26.78 37.04
N TYR A 35 -25.63 -26.30 37.94
CA TYR A 35 -24.49 -27.06 38.47
C TYR A 35 -24.98 -28.25 39.31
N ILE A 36 -24.43 -29.44 39.06
CA ILE A 36 -24.72 -30.68 39.78
C ILE A 36 -23.51 -31.00 40.66
N ASP A 37 -23.73 -31.25 41.95
CA ASP A 37 -22.68 -31.69 42.87
C ASP A 37 -22.16 -33.09 42.48
N ILE A 38 -20.85 -33.30 42.50
CA ILE A 38 -20.26 -34.59 42.10
C ILE A 38 -20.69 -35.77 42.97
N SER A 39 -21.21 -35.51 44.18
CA SER A 39 -21.73 -36.53 45.09
C SER A 39 -23.18 -36.94 44.79
N ASP A 40 -23.88 -36.18 43.96
CA ASP A 40 -25.27 -36.48 43.57
C ASP A 40 -25.34 -37.54 42.46
N VAL A 41 -26.36 -38.40 42.56
CA VAL A 41 -26.78 -39.30 41.47
C VAL A 41 -27.86 -38.61 40.66
N LYS A 42 -27.72 -38.56 39.33
CA LYS A 42 -28.73 -37.96 38.45
C LYS A 42 -29.23 -38.92 37.39
N ASN A 43 -30.50 -38.73 37.03
CA ASN A 43 -31.15 -39.33 35.87
C ASN A 43 -31.52 -38.20 34.90
N LEU A 44 -31.43 -38.48 33.60
CA LEU A 44 -31.67 -37.52 32.53
C LEU A 44 -32.33 -38.24 31.36
N ASP A 45 -33.50 -37.75 30.94
CA ASP A 45 -34.19 -38.27 29.76
C ASP A 45 -34.05 -37.28 28.59
N VAL A 46 -33.63 -37.77 27.43
CA VAL A 46 -33.48 -36.98 26.19
C VAL A 46 -34.06 -37.77 25.02
N SER A 47 -35.24 -37.36 24.55
CA SER A 47 -36.02 -38.06 23.52
C SER A 47 -36.24 -39.55 23.83
N ASP A 48 -35.74 -40.47 22.98
CA ASP A 48 -35.89 -41.92 23.15
C ASP A 48 -34.78 -42.55 24.03
N LEU A 49 -33.85 -41.74 24.56
CA LEU A 49 -32.77 -42.18 25.45
C LEU A 49 -33.05 -41.78 26.90
N SER A 50 -33.01 -42.76 27.80
CA SER A 50 -33.11 -42.57 29.24
C SER A 50 -31.78 -42.89 29.91
N PHE A 51 -31.12 -41.87 30.46
CA PHE A 51 -29.88 -42.03 31.22
C PHE A 51 -30.19 -42.12 32.72
N SER A 52 -29.66 -43.14 33.39
CA SER A 52 -29.90 -43.37 34.80
C SER A 52 -28.61 -43.66 35.56
N ASN A 53 -28.62 -43.40 36.86
CA ASN A 53 -27.50 -43.64 37.77
C ASN A 53 -26.19 -42.95 37.35
N ILE A 54 -26.27 -41.76 36.74
CA ILE A 54 -25.08 -40.99 36.36
C ILE A 54 -24.38 -40.55 37.64
N THR A 55 -23.12 -40.98 37.79
CA THR A 55 -22.27 -40.69 38.94
C THR A 55 -20.86 -40.36 38.51
N PHE A 56 -20.21 -39.47 39.25
CA PHE A 56 -18.79 -39.20 39.10
C PHE A 56 -17.95 -40.39 39.56
N LYS A 57 -16.90 -40.69 38.80
CA LYS A 57 -15.92 -41.74 39.09
C LYS A 57 -14.52 -41.16 39.03
N ASP A 58 -13.80 -41.36 40.12
CA ASP A 58 -12.38 -41.05 40.23
C ASP A 58 -11.58 -42.34 40.24
N TYR A 59 -10.69 -42.50 39.27
CA TYR A 59 -9.71 -43.58 39.18
C TYR A 59 -8.29 -43.03 39.08
N SER A 60 -8.05 -41.80 39.53
CA SER A 60 -6.75 -41.11 39.50
C SER A 60 -5.64 -41.91 40.18
N ASP A 61 -5.97 -42.60 41.28
CA ASP A 61 -5.06 -43.44 42.06
C ASP A 61 -4.86 -44.87 41.49
N THR A 62 -5.51 -45.20 40.38
CA THR A 62 -5.37 -46.52 39.74
C THR A 62 -4.42 -46.48 38.55
N SER A 63 -4.00 -47.64 38.05
CA SER A 63 -3.10 -47.72 36.89
C SER A 63 -3.66 -47.09 35.60
N THR A 64 -4.98 -46.88 35.51
CA THR A 64 -5.62 -46.29 34.33
C THR A 64 -5.58 -44.76 34.33
N LYS A 65 -5.32 -44.10 35.48
CA LYS A 65 -5.23 -42.64 35.64
C LYS A 65 -6.33 -41.89 34.91
N ALA A 66 -7.59 -42.13 35.29
CA ALA A 66 -8.75 -41.56 34.62
C ALA A 66 -9.79 -41.03 35.61
N PHE A 67 -10.64 -40.11 35.14
CA PHE A 67 -11.80 -39.60 35.87
C PHE A 67 -12.95 -39.32 34.91
N GLY A 68 -14.19 -39.26 35.40
CA GLY A 68 -15.32 -39.12 34.50
C GLY A 68 -16.70 -39.37 35.09
N LEU A 69 -17.69 -39.52 34.21
CA LEU A 69 -19.06 -39.92 34.57
C LEU A 69 -19.35 -41.34 34.09
N SER A 70 -20.04 -42.13 34.91
CA SER A 70 -20.56 -43.45 34.53
C SER A 70 -22.03 -43.60 34.93
N GLY A 71 -22.80 -44.34 34.14
CA GLY A 71 -24.19 -44.67 34.41
C GLY A 71 -24.72 -45.68 33.39
N GLU A 72 -26.04 -45.72 33.23
CA GLU A 72 -26.71 -46.54 32.22
C GLU A 72 -27.45 -45.65 31.23
N VAL A 73 -27.55 -46.09 29.97
CA VAL A 73 -28.39 -45.48 28.94
C VAL A 73 -29.29 -46.55 28.34
N VAL A 74 -30.60 -46.33 28.45
CA VAL A 74 -31.62 -47.18 27.83
C VAL A 74 -32.11 -46.50 26.57
N ASN A 75 -31.94 -47.18 25.42
CA ASN A 75 -32.53 -46.77 24.16
C ASN A 75 -33.88 -47.46 23.99
N ASN A 76 -34.95 -46.67 24.11
CA ASN A 76 -36.33 -47.13 24.01
C ASN A 76 -36.85 -47.20 22.56
N SER A 77 -36.03 -46.84 21.57
CA SER A 77 -36.38 -46.91 20.15
C SER A 77 -36.10 -48.30 19.55
N ASN A 78 -36.53 -48.51 18.30
CA ASN A 78 -36.27 -49.73 17.54
C ASN A 78 -35.01 -49.67 16.65
N LYS A 79 -34.17 -48.63 16.80
CA LYS A 79 -32.93 -48.43 16.01
C LYS A 79 -31.80 -47.92 16.90
N SER A 80 -30.55 -48.03 16.45
CA SER A 80 -29.42 -47.42 17.15
C SER A 80 -29.46 -45.89 17.03
N ILE A 81 -29.26 -45.19 18.16
CA ILE A 81 -29.25 -43.72 18.20
C ILE A 81 -27.83 -43.25 18.46
N THR A 82 -27.31 -42.40 17.57
CA THR A 82 -26.04 -41.69 17.81
C THR A 82 -26.32 -40.45 18.62
N TYR A 83 -25.56 -40.24 19.69
CA TYR A 83 -25.65 -39.03 20.50
C TYR A 83 -24.25 -38.48 20.78
N SER A 84 -24.19 -37.18 21.01
CA SER A 84 -23.00 -36.50 21.52
C SER A 84 -23.27 -36.02 22.93
N SER A 85 -22.30 -36.21 23.80
CA SER A 85 -22.36 -35.80 25.20
C SER A 85 -21.21 -34.86 25.50
N ARG A 86 -21.50 -33.78 26.21
CA ARG A 86 -20.50 -32.81 26.65
C ARG A 86 -20.66 -32.54 28.14
N VAL A 87 -19.56 -32.69 28.87
CA VAL A 87 -19.48 -32.45 30.31
C VAL A 87 -18.48 -31.34 30.60
N SER A 88 -18.87 -30.43 31.48
CA SER A 88 -18.03 -29.34 31.97
C SER A 88 -17.87 -29.51 33.49
N TYR A 89 -16.63 -29.47 33.99
CA TYR A 89 -16.29 -29.67 35.40
C TYR A 89 -15.85 -28.35 36.05
N TYR A 90 -16.25 -28.13 37.29
CA TYR A 90 -16.05 -26.87 38.01
C TYR A 90 -15.50 -27.07 39.42
N ASP A 91 -14.76 -26.07 39.89
CA ASP A 91 -14.23 -26.02 41.26
C ASP A 91 -15.31 -25.59 42.28
N LYS A 92 -14.91 -25.50 43.56
CA LYS A 92 -15.79 -25.07 44.67
C LYS A 92 -16.37 -23.65 44.50
N ASP A 93 -15.71 -22.80 43.72
CA ASP A 93 -16.06 -21.41 43.48
C ASP A 93 -16.77 -21.23 42.12
N TYR A 94 -17.17 -22.35 41.49
CA TYR A 94 -17.84 -22.45 40.19
C TYR A 94 -17.00 -21.97 38.99
N ASN A 95 -15.67 -21.93 39.12
CA ASN A 95 -14.80 -21.69 37.97
C ASN A 95 -14.68 -22.96 37.13
N LEU A 96 -14.72 -22.81 35.81
CA LEU A 96 -14.56 -23.92 34.88
C LEU A 96 -13.11 -24.46 34.96
N ILE A 97 -12.99 -25.75 35.29
CA ILE A 97 -11.71 -26.47 35.29
C ILE A 97 -11.42 -26.98 33.86
N THR A 98 -12.36 -27.73 33.28
CA THR A 98 -12.21 -28.30 31.94
C THR A 98 -13.57 -28.67 31.34
N GLU A 99 -13.64 -28.74 30.01
CA GLU A 99 -14.83 -29.15 29.25
C GLU A 99 -14.43 -30.21 28.22
N VAL A 100 -15.18 -31.31 28.17
CA VAL A 100 -14.86 -32.45 27.31
C VAL A 100 -16.13 -32.99 26.67
N GLY A 101 -16.02 -33.38 25.40
CA GLY A 101 -17.11 -34.00 24.65
C GLY A 101 -16.73 -35.34 24.07
N SER A 102 -17.72 -36.21 23.88
CA SER A 102 -17.58 -37.46 23.12
C SER A 102 -18.83 -37.71 22.29
N SER A 103 -18.72 -38.58 21.29
CA SER A 103 -19.87 -39.12 20.56
C SER A 103 -19.95 -40.62 20.78
N ASN A 104 -21.15 -41.11 21.06
CA ASN A 104 -21.44 -42.49 21.39
C ASN A 104 -22.66 -42.97 20.61
N ILE A 105 -22.81 -44.29 20.49
CA ILE A 105 -23.96 -44.93 19.85
C ILE A 105 -24.67 -45.76 20.92
N ALA A 106 -25.95 -45.50 21.17
CA ALA A 106 -26.79 -46.35 22.01
C ALA A 106 -27.51 -47.39 21.13
N LEU A 107 -27.17 -48.67 21.30
CA LEU A 107 -27.90 -49.79 20.68
C LEU A 107 -29.27 -49.96 21.36
N THR A 108 -30.20 -50.68 20.74
CA THR A 108 -31.53 -50.90 21.33
C THR A 108 -31.45 -51.65 22.67
N GLY A 109 -32.21 -51.23 23.67
CA GLY A 109 -32.16 -51.80 25.03
C GLY A 109 -31.19 -51.07 25.98
N SER A 110 -30.77 -51.73 27.07
CA SER A 110 -29.89 -51.13 28.09
C SER A 110 -28.41 -51.25 27.71
N ASN A 111 -27.70 -50.12 27.74
CA ASN A 111 -26.27 -50.02 27.46
C ASN A 111 -25.57 -49.29 28.62
N GLN A 112 -24.26 -49.49 28.73
CA GLN A 112 -23.44 -48.74 29.68
C GLN A 112 -23.12 -47.35 29.12
N PHE A 113 -23.28 -46.32 29.95
CA PHE A 113 -22.87 -44.96 29.65
C PHE A 113 -21.57 -44.66 30.41
N ASN A 114 -20.48 -44.45 29.68
CA ASN A 114 -19.17 -44.14 30.28
C ASN A 114 -18.51 -42.97 29.55
N LEU A 115 -18.19 -41.92 30.31
CA LEU A 115 -17.47 -40.73 29.87
C LEU A 115 -16.22 -40.58 30.74
N MET A 116 -15.21 -41.38 30.44
CA MET A 116 -13.94 -41.40 31.17
C MET A 116 -12.85 -40.71 30.36
N PHE A 117 -12.05 -39.90 31.03
CA PHE A 117 -10.98 -39.12 30.41
C PHE A 117 -9.68 -39.22 31.21
N ASN A 118 -8.55 -39.00 30.52
CA ASN A 118 -7.22 -39.01 31.13
C ASN A 118 -7.00 -37.75 31.99
N LEU A 119 -6.29 -37.88 33.10
CA LEU A 119 -5.93 -36.78 34.00
C LEU A 119 -5.18 -35.62 33.32
N ASP A 120 -4.46 -35.88 32.23
CA ASP A 120 -3.66 -34.86 31.52
C ASP A 120 -4.49 -33.64 31.07
N ILE A 121 -5.82 -33.80 30.91
CA ILE A 121 -6.74 -32.73 30.51
C ILE A 121 -7.09 -31.75 31.64
N LEU A 122 -6.72 -32.06 32.89
CA LEU A 122 -6.95 -31.19 34.05
C LEU A 122 -5.85 -30.12 34.20
N GLY A 123 -4.74 -30.24 33.47
CA GLY A 123 -3.65 -29.27 33.51
C GLY A 123 -3.01 -29.18 34.91
N GLU A 124 -3.13 -28.01 35.54
CA GLU A 124 -2.61 -27.76 36.90
C GLU A 124 -3.56 -28.24 38.01
N TYR A 125 -4.79 -28.65 37.67
CA TYR A 125 -5.81 -29.10 38.62
C TYR A 125 -5.77 -30.61 38.83
N SER A 126 -6.27 -31.06 39.97
CA SER A 126 -6.45 -32.48 40.33
C SER A 126 -7.93 -32.87 40.38
N THR A 127 -8.24 -34.17 40.46
CA THR A 127 -9.63 -34.64 40.59
C THR A 127 -10.27 -34.18 41.90
N ASP A 128 -9.48 -33.96 42.96
CA ASP A 128 -9.92 -33.41 44.24
C ASP A 128 -10.45 -31.97 44.14
N ASP A 129 -10.04 -31.23 43.11
CA ASP A 129 -10.46 -29.85 42.89
C ASP A 129 -11.86 -29.76 42.26
N ILE A 130 -12.36 -30.85 41.67
CA ILE A 130 -13.69 -30.90 41.06
C ILE A 130 -14.76 -31.01 42.16
N LYS A 131 -15.75 -30.12 42.11
CA LYS A 131 -16.91 -30.12 43.04
C LYS A 131 -18.25 -30.14 42.33
N TYR A 132 -18.32 -29.58 41.13
CA TYR A 132 -19.55 -29.57 40.35
C TYR A 132 -19.31 -30.00 38.90
N TYR A 133 -20.37 -30.48 38.24
CA TYR A 133 -20.38 -30.72 36.80
C TYR A 133 -21.70 -30.27 36.17
N SER A 134 -21.66 -30.03 34.86
CA SER A 134 -22.85 -29.88 34.01
C SER A 134 -22.74 -30.81 32.81
N LEU A 135 -23.81 -31.57 32.50
CA LEU A 135 -23.85 -32.52 31.39
C LEU A 135 -24.91 -32.11 30.37
N SER A 136 -24.56 -32.11 29.09
CA SER A 136 -25.47 -31.90 27.96
C SER A 136 -25.38 -33.05 26.98
N ILE A 137 -26.52 -33.49 26.45
CA ILE A 137 -26.65 -34.60 25.50
C ILE A 137 -27.47 -34.15 24.30
N ASN A 138 -26.93 -34.34 23.10
CA ASN A 138 -27.58 -34.02 21.83
C ASN A 138 -27.67 -35.28 20.96
N ILE A 139 -28.87 -35.61 20.50
CA ILE A 139 -29.08 -36.74 19.59
C ILE A 139 -28.81 -36.29 18.16
N ASN A 140 -27.97 -37.04 17.46
CA ASN A 140 -27.71 -36.88 16.04
C ASN A 140 -28.61 -37.87 15.30
N ASP A 141 -29.76 -37.40 14.82
CA ASP A 141 -30.64 -38.18 13.94
C ASP A 141 -30.01 -38.28 12.55
N ASP A 142 -29.16 -39.29 12.34
CA ASP A 142 -28.73 -39.68 11.00
C ASP A 142 -29.19 -41.11 10.66
N LEU A 143 -30.10 -41.15 9.68
CA LEU A 143 -30.61 -42.34 9.00
C LEU A 143 -29.47 -43.09 8.31
N LEU A 144 -29.17 -44.31 8.77
CA LEU A 144 -28.37 -45.28 8.02
C LEU A 144 -29.15 -45.77 6.79
N SER A 145 -28.81 -45.23 5.62
CA SER A 145 -29.03 -45.89 4.33
C SER A 145 -27.67 -46.14 3.68
N SER A 146 -27.41 -47.38 3.28
CA SER A 146 -26.27 -47.82 2.47
C SER A 146 -25.95 -46.83 1.34
N SER A 147 -24.96 -45.96 1.54
CA SER A 147 -24.60 -44.91 0.61
C SER A 147 -23.57 -45.42 -0.39
N SER A 148 -23.90 -45.39 -1.69
CA SER A 148 -22.90 -45.46 -2.76
C SER A 148 -21.82 -44.39 -2.53
N ASN A 149 -20.56 -44.76 -2.72
CA ASN A 149 -19.43 -43.80 -2.70
C ASN A 149 -19.39 -42.92 -3.95
N THR A 150 -20.29 -43.17 -4.90
CA THR A 150 -20.57 -42.32 -6.07
C THR A 150 -21.60 -41.27 -5.66
N PRO A 151 -21.22 -39.99 -5.46
CA PRO A 151 -22.13 -39.01 -4.89
C PRO A 151 -23.37 -38.72 -5.75
N SER A 152 -23.27 -38.82 -7.08
CA SER A 152 -24.43 -38.60 -7.98
C SER A 152 -25.53 -39.65 -7.82
N GLU A 153 -25.19 -40.86 -7.38
CA GLU A 153 -26.13 -41.97 -7.14
C GLU A 153 -26.72 -41.93 -5.72
N ASN A 154 -26.20 -41.05 -4.86
CA ASN A 154 -26.63 -40.95 -3.47
C ASN A 154 -27.56 -39.74 -3.29
N SER A 155 -28.82 -40.02 -2.90
CA SER A 155 -29.85 -39.01 -2.71
C SER A 155 -29.49 -37.92 -1.69
N MET A 156 -28.55 -38.16 -0.77
CA MET A 156 -28.05 -37.15 0.17
C MET A 156 -27.38 -35.97 -0.55
N TYR A 157 -26.76 -36.20 -1.72
CA TYR A 157 -26.01 -35.18 -2.45
C TYR A 157 -26.76 -34.62 -3.66
N ALA A 158 -28.01 -35.02 -3.88
CA ALA A 158 -28.85 -34.55 -4.99
C ALA A 158 -29.13 -33.04 -4.97
N SER A 159 -28.90 -32.37 -3.83
CA SER A 159 -29.06 -30.92 -3.68
C SER A 159 -27.87 -30.09 -4.19
N TYR A 160 -26.71 -30.71 -4.43
CA TYR A 160 -25.56 -30.02 -5.00
C TYR A 160 -25.80 -29.74 -6.49
N ASP A 161 -25.44 -28.55 -6.97
CA ASP A 161 -25.49 -28.20 -8.40
C ASP A 161 -24.68 -29.19 -9.27
N TYR A 162 -23.58 -29.67 -8.71
CA TYR A 162 -22.69 -30.67 -9.31
C TYR A 162 -21.93 -31.42 -8.22
N VAL A 163 -21.47 -32.63 -8.51
CA VAL A 163 -20.66 -33.47 -7.62
C VAL A 163 -19.47 -34.07 -8.37
N ILE A 164 -18.48 -34.59 -7.65
CA ILE A 164 -17.37 -35.34 -8.24
C ILE A 164 -17.53 -36.81 -7.90
N ASP A 165 -17.78 -37.62 -8.93
CA ASP A 165 -18.03 -39.05 -8.80
C ASP A 165 -16.76 -39.87 -8.75
N ASN A 166 -15.69 -39.40 -9.39
CA ASN A 166 -14.39 -40.04 -9.36
C ASN A 166 -13.28 -39.00 -9.46
N TYR A 167 -12.23 -39.19 -8.68
CA TYR A 167 -11.03 -38.35 -8.72
C TYR A 167 -9.79 -39.24 -8.63
N ASP A 168 -9.06 -39.35 -9.74
CA ASP A 168 -7.77 -40.03 -9.79
C ASP A 168 -6.62 -39.02 -9.86
N VAL A 169 -5.62 -39.17 -8.99
CA VAL A 169 -4.45 -38.27 -8.90
C VAL A 169 -3.16 -39.06 -9.05
N ASN A 170 -2.43 -38.81 -10.13
CA ASN A 170 -1.10 -39.39 -10.33
C ASN A 170 -0.02 -38.30 -10.20
N ILE A 171 0.98 -38.57 -9.36
CA ILE A 171 2.04 -37.63 -9.01
C ILE A 171 3.39 -38.30 -9.25
N ILE A 172 4.22 -37.69 -10.09
CA ILE A 172 5.64 -38.05 -10.21
C ILE A 172 6.45 -36.97 -9.49
N VAL A 173 7.09 -37.34 -8.39
CA VAL A 173 7.93 -36.43 -7.62
C VAL A 173 9.35 -36.45 -8.19
N ASN A 174 9.86 -35.28 -8.58
CA ASN A 174 11.20 -35.13 -9.16
C ASN A 174 12.25 -34.80 -8.09
N SER A 175 13.51 -35.02 -8.43
CA SER A 175 14.65 -34.80 -7.52
C SER A 175 14.85 -33.35 -7.07
N ASN A 176 14.21 -32.36 -7.72
CA ASN A 176 14.30 -30.93 -7.41
C ASN A 176 13.02 -30.38 -6.74
N ASN A 177 12.22 -31.25 -6.13
CA ASN A 177 10.95 -30.92 -5.47
C ASN A 177 9.87 -30.35 -6.41
N THR A 178 9.91 -30.72 -7.70
CA THR A 178 8.82 -30.46 -8.65
C THR A 178 7.98 -31.70 -8.88
N PHE A 179 6.67 -31.54 -8.92
CA PHE A 179 5.73 -32.64 -9.03
C PHE A 179 5.05 -32.57 -10.40
N ASP A 180 5.19 -33.60 -11.21
CA ASP A 180 4.41 -33.72 -12.44
C ASP A 180 3.09 -34.42 -12.10
N ILE A 181 2.02 -33.64 -12.13
CA ILE A 181 0.71 -34.04 -11.63
C ILE A 181 -0.21 -34.26 -12.83
N THR A 182 -0.92 -35.38 -12.80
CA THR A 182 -2.06 -35.66 -13.68
C THR A 182 -3.29 -35.92 -12.81
N GLU A 183 -4.28 -35.05 -12.93
CA GLU A 183 -5.58 -35.18 -12.29
C GLU A 183 -6.62 -35.61 -13.32
N THR A 184 -7.38 -36.66 -13.02
CA THR A 184 -8.54 -37.09 -13.81
C THR A 184 -9.79 -36.95 -12.95
N ILE A 185 -10.64 -35.97 -13.28
CA ILE A 185 -11.81 -35.57 -12.50
C ILE A 185 -13.06 -35.89 -13.30
N THR A 186 -13.91 -36.76 -12.77
CA THR A 186 -15.24 -37.07 -13.33
C THR A 186 -16.30 -36.31 -12.54
N ALA A 187 -16.79 -35.21 -13.11
CA ALA A 187 -17.83 -34.38 -12.53
C ALA A 187 -19.20 -34.79 -13.07
N TYR A 188 -20.22 -34.79 -12.22
CA TYR A 188 -21.62 -34.96 -12.61
C TYR A 188 -22.40 -33.68 -12.33
N PHE A 189 -23.00 -33.10 -13.37
CA PHE A 189 -23.74 -31.85 -13.29
C PHE A 189 -25.24 -32.11 -13.12
N ASN A 190 -25.77 -31.86 -11.91
CA ASN A 190 -27.21 -31.96 -11.62
C ASN A 190 -28.00 -30.80 -12.26
N THR A 191 -27.34 -29.67 -12.49
CA THR A 191 -27.90 -28.51 -13.21
C THR A 191 -27.02 -28.12 -14.41
N PRO A 192 -27.56 -27.41 -15.43
CA PRO A 192 -26.74 -26.98 -16.56
C PRO A 192 -25.57 -26.07 -16.15
N LYS A 193 -24.34 -26.46 -16.49
CA LYS A 193 -23.09 -25.74 -16.20
C LYS A 193 -22.19 -25.66 -17.43
N HIS A 194 -21.39 -24.61 -17.57
CA HIS A 194 -20.39 -24.44 -18.62
C HIS A 194 -19.14 -25.30 -18.43
N GLY A 195 -18.83 -25.69 -17.18
CA GLY A 195 -17.74 -26.61 -16.87
C GLY A 195 -17.31 -26.55 -15.40
N ILE A 196 -16.00 -26.61 -15.14
CA ILE A 196 -15.42 -26.50 -13.79
C ILE A 196 -14.33 -25.44 -13.69
N PHE A 197 -14.09 -24.96 -12.48
CA PHE A 197 -12.86 -24.27 -12.11
C PHE A 197 -11.93 -25.24 -11.38
N ARG A 198 -10.63 -25.18 -11.67
CA ARG A 198 -9.57 -25.78 -10.86
C ARG A 198 -8.66 -24.68 -10.33
N THR A 199 -8.63 -24.50 -9.02
CA THR A 199 -7.81 -23.52 -8.30
C THR A 199 -6.61 -24.24 -7.72
N ILE A 200 -5.38 -23.79 -8.00
CA ILE A 200 -4.14 -24.37 -7.46
C ILE A 200 -3.39 -23.29 -6.66
N PRO A 201 -3.07 -23.49 -5.37
CA PRO A 201 -2.43 -22.47 -4.55
C PRO A 201 -0.98 -22.23 -4.98
N LEU A 202 -0.56 -20.97 -5.03
CA LEU A 202 0.83 -20.53 -5.28
C LEU A 202 1.62 -20.28 -3.98
N SER A 203 0.98 -20.50 -2.83
CA SER A 203 1.59 -20.42 -1.50
C SER A 203 0.87 -21.36 -0.55
N ASN A 204 1.62 -22.27 0.09
CA ASN A 204 1.09 -23.24 1.04
C ASN A 204 1.57 -22.92 2.45
N LYS A 205 0.66 -22.76 3.40
CA LYS A 205 0.98 -22.68 4.83
C LYS A 205 0.89 -24.07 5.44
N ILE A 206 2.01 -24.56 5.96
CA ILE A 206 2.14 -25.85 6.61
C ILE A 206 2.16 -25.61 8.13
N VAL A 207 1.35 -26.38 8.85
CA VAL A 207 1.33 -26.40 10.32
C VAL A 207 1.60 -27.84 10.74
N ARG A 208 2.70 -28.07 11.44
CA ARG A 208 3.12 -29.40 11.89
C ARG A 208 2.57 -29.71 13.28
N LEU A 209 2.67 -30.99 13.67
CA LEU A 209 2.14 -31.46 14.97
C LEU A 209 2.87 -30.87 16.18
N ASP A 210 4.13 -30.48 16.01
CA ASP A 210 4.92 -29.78 17.04
C ASP A 210 4.55 -28.29 17.18
N GLY A 211 3.56 -27.81 16.42
CA GLY A 211 3.13 -26.42 16.37
C GLY A 211 4.01 -25.52 15.50
N SER A 212 5.09 -26.04 14.91
CA SER A 212 5.90 -25.28 13.97
C SER A 212 5.12 -24.98 12.70
N THR A 213 5.35 -23.79 12.13
CA THR A 213 4.67 -23.37 10.90
C THR A 213 5.69 -22.93 9.87
N SER A 214 5.42 -23.25 8.61
CA SER A 214 6.19 -22.72 7.50
C SER A 214 5.30 -22.33 6.34
N THR A 215 5.82 -21.51 5.44
CA THR A 215 5.13 -21.11 4.22
C THR A 215 6.02 -21.41 3.02
N ASN A 216 5.53 -22.27 2.13
CA ASN A 216 6.24 -22.65 0.91
C ASN A 216 5.58 -21.94 -0.27
N ARG A 217 6.38 -21.18 -1.03
CA ARG A 217 5.92 -20.59 -2.30
C ARG A 217 6.05 -21.61 -3.42
N THR A 218 5.10 -21.59 -4.34
CA THR A 218 5.04 -22.59 -5.40
C THR A 218 4.81 -21.96 -6.77
N GLN A 219 5.14 -22.73 -7.81
CA GLN A 219 5.00 -22.30 -9.20
C GLN A 219 4.35 -23.41 -10.02
N VAL A 220 3.32 -23.04 -10.80
CA VAL A 220 2.69 -23.93 -11.78
C VAL A 220 3.26 -23.64 -13.16
N THR A 221 3.71 -24.69 -13.86
CA THR A 221 4.20 -24.64 -15.25
C THR A 221 3.69 -25.84 -16.04
N ASN A 222 3.94 -25.88 -17.36
CA ASN A 222 3.58 -27.01 -18.24
C ASN A 222 2.11 -27.44 -18.19
N LEU A 223 1.18 -26.48 -18.03
CA LEU A 223 -0.25 -26.77 -17.98
C LEU A 223 -0.77 -27.31 -19.33
N SER A 224 -1.52 -28.41 -19.26
CA SER A 224 -2.30 -28.97 -20.36
C SER A 224 -3.64 -29.47 -19.81
N VAL A 225 -4.73 -29.13 -20.50
CA VAL A 225 -6.10 -29.51 -20.11
C VAL A 225 -6.79 -30.18 -21.30
N SER A 226 -7.60 -31.21 -21.04
CA SER A 226 -8.28 -31.99 -22.08
C SER A 226 -9.47 -31.29 -22.77
N ASP A 227 -9.87 -30.09 -22.32
CA ASP A 227 -10.98 -29.30 -22.86
C ASP A 227 -10.56 -27.83 -23.06
N GLU A 228 -11.45 -27.01 -23.61
CA GLU A 228 -11.27 -25.55 -23.70
C GLU A 228 -11.00 -24.96 -22.31
N TYR A 229 -10.01 -24.07 -22.20
CA TYR A 229 -9.68 -23.45 -20.91
C TYR A 229 -9.10 -22.04 -21.03
N SER A 230 -9.20 -21.29 -19.93
CA SER A 230 -8.50 -20.03 -19.69
C SER A 230 -7.85 -20.07 -18.30
N VAL A 231 -6.81 -19.24 -18.10
CA VAL A 231 -6.06 -19.18 -16.84
C VAL A 231 -6.00 -17.76 -16.28
N SER A 232 -6.07 -17.64 -14.96
CA SER A 232 -5.81 -16.38 -14.24
C SER A 232 -5.00 -16.63 -12.96
N ARG A 233 -4.37 -15.58 -12.43
CA ARG A 233 -3.66 -15.59 -11.15
C ARG A 233 -4.30 -14.56 -10.23
N GLU A 234 -4.97 -15.01 -9.19
CA GLU A 234 -5.76 -14.13 -8.30
C GLU A 234 -5.63 -14.62 -6.86
N ASN A 235 -5.50 -13.70 -5.90
CA ASN A 235 -5.47 -14.00 -4.46
C ASN A 235 -4.45 -15.08 -4.03
N GLY A 236 -3.31 -15.17 -4.72
CA GLY A 236 -2.28 -16.18 -4.43
C GLY A 236 -2.59 -17.57 -4.99
N ASN A 237 -3.55 -17.68 -5.91
CA ASN A 237 -3.94 -18.93 -6.56
C ASN A 237 -3.77 -18.84 -8.08
N TYR A 238 -3.46 -19.96 -8.71
CA TYR A 238 -3.48 -20.20 -10.15
C TYR A 238 -4.81 -20.86 -10.52
N LYS A 239 -5.71 -20.11 -11.13
CA LYS A 239 -7.08 -20.55 -11.43
C LYS A 239 -7.20 -20.94 -12.90
N ILE A 240 -7.72 -22.13 -13.14
CA ILE A 240 -7.97 -22.70 -14.46
C ILE A 240 -9.48 -22.80 -14.61
N GLN A 241 -10.06 -22.06 -15.56
CA GLN A 241 -11.46 -22.19 -15.93
C GLN A 241 -11.55 -23.14 -17.11
N ILE A 242 -12.28 -24.25 -16.96
CA ILE A 242 -12.32 -25.36 -17.91
C ILE A 242 -13.76 -25.55 -18.37
N GLY A 243 -13.99 -25.56 -19.68
CA GLY A 243 -15.32 -25.64 -20.29
C GLY A 243 -15.50 -24.61 -21.39
N SER A 244 -16.75 -24.37 -21.81
CA SER A 244 -17.02 -23.47 -22.92
C SER A 244 -18.12 -22.46 -22.60
N ALA A 245 -17.87 -21.19 -22.89
CA ALA A 245 -18.80 -20.09 -22.58
C ALA A 245 -20.08 -20.13 -23.44
N SER A 246 -20.08 -20.89 -24.54
CA SER A 246 -21.17 -20.94 -25.52
C SER A 246 -22.09 -22.15 -25.35
N ARG A 247 -21.75 -23.12 -24.50
CA ARG A 247 -22.52 -24.35 -24.26
C ARG A 247 -22.58 -24.70 -22.78
N THR A 248 -23.68 -25.31 -22.35
CA THR A 248 -23.82 -25.92 -21.03
C THR A 248 -23.85 -27.44 -21.13
N LEU A 249 -23.51 -28.10 -20.03
CA LEU A 249 -23.41 -29.54 -19.83
C LEU A 249 -24.30 -29.95 -18.65
N THR A 250 -24.91 -31.13 -18.75
CA THR A 250 -25.68 -31.81 -17.69
C THR A 250 -25.30 -33.28 -17.70
N GLY A 251 -25.23 -33.92 -16.53
CA GLY A 251 -24.76 -35.29 -16.40
C GLY A 251 -23.23 -35.38 -16.32
N GLU A 252 -22.70 -36.57 -16.60
CA GLU A 252 -21.28 -36.89 -16.40
C GLU A 252 -20.35 -36.25 -17.44
N LYS A 253 -19.21 -35.71 -16.98
CA LYS A 253 -18.13 -35.20 -17.81
C LYS A 253 -16.78 -35.42 -17.11
N THR A 254 -15.82 -35.99 -17.84
CA THR A 254 -14.45 -36.21 -17.34
C THR A 254 -13.48 -35.16 -17.90
N TYR A 255 -12.60 -34.67 -17.04
CA TYR A 255 -11.53 -33.72 -17.34
C TYR A 255 -10.17 -34.31 -16.95
N THR A 256 -9.17 -34.17 -17.81
CA THR A 256 -7.76 -34.49 -17.49
C THR A 256 -6.95 -33.21 -17.48
N ILE A 257 -6.28 -32.95 -16.35
CA ILE A 257 -5.44 -31.76 -16.11
C ILE A 257 -4.03 -32.25 -15.84
N LYS A 258 -3.06 -31.75 -16.59
CA LYS A 258 -1.63 -32.05 -16.42
C LYS A 258 -0.87 -30.77 -16.16
N TYR A 259 -0.01 -30.76 -15.15
CA TYR A 259 0.83 -29.61 -14.83
C TYR A 259 2.04 -30.01 -13.99
N THR A 260 3.10 -29.20 -14.06
CA THR A 260 4.25 -29.31 -13.16
C THR A 260 4.07 -28.32 -12.02
N TYR A 261 4.07 -28.82 -10.78
CA TYR A 261 3.96 -28.05 -9.56
C TYR A 261 5.29 -28.01 -8.81
N ASN A 262 5.96 -26.87 -8.83
CA ASN A 262 7.22 -26.67 -8.12
C ASN A 262 6.93 -26.19 -6.70
N LEU A 263 7.25 -27.00 -5.69
CA LEU A 263 7.05 -26.67 -4.27
C LEU A 263 8.14 -25.77 -3.68
N GLY A 264 9.16 -25.44 -4.48
CA GLY A 264 10.32 -24.67 -4.05
C GLY A 264 11.23 -25.47 -3.12
N LYS A 265 12.16 -24.77 -2.47
CA LYS A 265 12.95 -25.37 -1.40
C LYS A 265 12.09 -25.47 -0.15
N ASP A 266 12.10 -26.63 0.50
CA ASP A 266 11.49 -26.73 1.82
C ASP A 266 12.28 -25.86 2.84
N PRO A 267 11.62 -25.34 3.88
CA PRO A 267 12.21 -24.38 4.80
C PRO A 267 12.88 -25.03 6.01
N ILE A 268 12.89 -26.36 6.08
CA ILE A 268 13.46 -27.12 7.20
C ILE A 268 14.98 -27.23 7.00
N LYS A 269 15.73 -27.41 8.09
CA LYS A 269 17.21 -27.42 8.07
C LYS A 269 17.84 -28.79 8.28
N ASP A 270 17.12 -29.69 8.93
CA ASP A 270 17.67 -30.94 9.46
C ASP A 270 17.14 -32.17 8.70
N TYR A 271 16.12 -31.99 7.87
CA TYR A 271 15.47 -33.01 7.07
C TYR A 271 14.65 -32.35 5.94
N ASP A 272 14.43 -33.08 4.86
CA ASP A 272 13.51 -32.68 3.79
C ASP A 272 12.11 -33.27 4.09
N GLU A 273 11.03 -32.72 3.55
CA GLU A 273 9.69 -33.30 3.72
C GLU A 273 8.89 -33.35 2.42
N LEU A 274 8.13 -34.44 2.25
CA LEU A 274 6.95 -34.46 1.40
C LEU A 274 5.79 -34.02 2.28
N TYR A 275 5.17 -32.87 2.01
CA TYR A 275 3.93 -32.45 2.66
C TYR A 275 3.01 -31.87 1.60
N TYR A 276 2.00 -32.65 1.18
CA TYR A 276 1.17 -32.29 0.03
C TYR A 276 -0.28 -32.72 0.20
N ASN A 277 -1.19 -31.82 -0.14
CA ASN A 277 -2.63 -32.12 -0.20
C ASN A 277 -2.91 -32.75 -1.57
N ILE A 278 -3.05 -34.08 -1.61
CA ILE A 278 -3.48 -34.84 -2.80
C ILE A 278 -4.82 -34.27 -3.29
N ILE A 279 -5.74 -34.03 -2.34
CA ILE A 279 -6.97 -33.28 -2.54
C ILE A 279 -6.97 -32.11 -1.58
N GLY A 280 -7.16 -30.89 -2.10
CA GLY A 280 -7.23 -29.70 -1.26
C GLY A 280 -8.61 -29.39 -0.72
N SER A 281 -8.62 -28.52 0.28
CA SER A 281 -9.83 -28.11 1.01
C SER A 281 -10.63 -27.01 0.32
N GLU A 282 -10.30 -26.60 -0.92
CA GLU A 282 -10.97 -25.47 -1.59
C GLU A 282 -12.06 -25.93 -2.56
N TRP A 283 -12.37 -27.23 -2.63
CA TRP A 283 -13.50 -27.75 -3.40
C TRP A 283 -14.82 -27.35 -2.74
N ASP A 284 -15.74 -26.81 -3.54
CA ASP A 284 -17.04 -26.36 -3.05
C ASP A 284 -18.13 -27.45 -3.09
N THR A 285 -17.76 -28.67 -3.48
CA THR A 285 -18.61 -29.86 -3.62
C THR A 285 -18.04 -31.10 -2.91
N VAL A 286 -18.80 -32.19 -2.94
CA VAL A 286 -18.40 -33.51 -2.42
C VAL A 286 -17.64 -34.33 -3.46
N ILE A 287 -16.72 -35.18 -3.00
CA ILE A 287 -15.82 -35.98 -3.84
C ILE A 287 -15.89 -37.44 -3.42
N GLY A 288 -16.28 -38.31 -4.34
CA GLY A 288 -16.28 -39.76 -4.18
C GLY A 288 -15.20 -40.48 -4.98
N ASN A 289 -15.07 -41.78 -4.74
CA ASN A 289 -14.17 -42.70 -5.43
C ASN A 289 -12.78 -42.11 -5.70
N LEU A 290 -12.07 -41.76 -4.62
CA LEU A 290 -10.77 -41.13 -4.69
C LEU A 290 -9.65 -42.18 -4.77
N THR A 291 -8.81 -42.07 -5.79
CA THR A 291 -7.60 -42.89 -5.96
C THR A 291 -6.37 -42.01 -6.19
N PHE A 292 -5.21 -42.47 -5.71
CA PHE A 292 -3.97 -41.75 -5.91
C PHE A 292 -2.77 -42.68 -6.10
N ASN A 293 -1.81 -42.19 -6.85
CA ASN A 293 -0.52 -42.82 -7.07
C ASN A 293 0.60 -41.79 -7.00
N ILE A 294 1.61 -42.03 -6.14
CA ILE A 294 2.74 -41.13 -5.93
C ILE A 294 4.03 -41.91 -6.17
N MET A 295 4.81 -41.48 -7.17
CA MET A 295 6.12 -42.04 -7.47
C MET A 295 7.22 -41.13 -6.93
N MET A 296 7.96 -41.63 -5.94
CA MET A 296 9.08 -40.94 -5.33
C MET A 296 10.37 -41.11 -6.16
N PRO A 297 11.27 -40.11 -6.20
CA PRO A 297 12.46 -40.14 -7.06
C PRO A 297 13.56 -41.07 -6.54
N LYS A 298 13.55 -41.40 -5.24
CA LYS A 298 14.55 -42.20 -4.53
C LYS A 298 13.84 -43.04 -3.46
N GLU A 299 14.58 -43.95 -2.82
CA GLU A 299 14.07 -44.74 -1.69
C GLU A 299 13.78 -43.82 -0.48
N PHE A 300 12.71 -44.11 0.25
CA PHE A 300 12.28 -43.36 1.44
C PHE A 300 11.85 -44.32 2.56
N ASP A 301 11.83 -43.82 3.80
CA ASP A 301 11.40 -44.60 4.97
C ASP A 301 9.87 -44.63 5.07
N ALA A 302 9.27 -45.75 4.65
CA ALA A 302 7.83 -45.95 4.67
C ALA A 302 7.22 -45.87 6.08
N SER A 303 7.99 -46.07 7.15
CA SER A 303 7.48 -45.95 8.54
C SER A 303 7.17 -44.50 8.93
N LYS A 304 7.75 -43.53 8.21
CA LYS A 304 7.50 -42.09 8.40
C LYS A 304 6.38 -41.54 7.51
N LEU A 305 5.79 -42.40 6.66
CA LEU A 305 4.67 -42.02 5.80
C LEU A 305 3.40 -41.87 6.63
N GLY A 306 2.67 -40.78 6.43
CA GLY A 306 1.42 -40.51 7.10
C GLY A 306 0.38 -39.91 6.15
N PHE A 307 -0.88 -40.19 6.43
CA PHE A 307 -2.03 -39.63 5.74
C PHE A 307 -3.00 -39.02 6.74
N SER A 308 -3.74 -38.01 6.29
CA SER A 308 -4.85 -37.44 7.03
C SER A 308 -5.93 -36.92 6.10
N LYS A 309 -7.18 -36.99 6.56
CA LYS A 309 -8.36 -36.46 5.87
C LYS A 309 -9.20 -35.55 6.77
N GLY A 310 -10.04 -34.73 6.14
CA GLY A 310 -11.03 -33.91 6.80
C GLY A 310 -10.71 -32.42 6.70
N LYS A 311 -11.35 -31.62 7.57
CA LYS A 311 -11.10 -30.16 7.62
C LYS A 311 -9.67 -29.85 8.06
N VAL A 312 -9.21 -28.64 7.75
CA VAL A 312 -7.90 -28.11 8.14
C VAL A 312 -7.64 -28.36 9.64
N GLY A 313 -6.51 -28.99 9.96
CA GLY A 313 -6.11 -29.36 11.33
C GLY A 313 -6.52 -30.78 11.75
N SER A 314 -7.31 -31.49 10.95
CA SER A 314 -7.65 -32.89 11.21
C SER A 314 -6.42 -33.81 11.10
N THR A 315 -6.33 -34.76 12.02
CA THR A 315 -5.36 -35.87 11.99
C THR A 315 -6.04 -37.21 11.73
N ASN A 316 -7.34 -37.22 11.39
CA ASN A 316 -8.10 -38.44 11.12
C ASN A 316 -7.55 -39.12 9.86
N ASN A 317 -7.32 -40.44 9.92
CA ASN A 317 -6.83 -41.24 8.80
C ASN A 317 -7.75 -42.42 8.45
N ASP A 318 -8.98 -42.43 8.98
CA ASP A 318 -9.93 -43.54 8.82
C ASP A 318 -10.33 -43.72 7.36
N GLY A 319 -10.47 -44.97 6.90
CA GLY A 319 -10.92 -45.29 5.55
C GLY A 319 -9.94 -44.96 4.42
N ILE A 320 -8.72 -44.50 4.75
CA ILE A 320 -7.63 -44.33 3.78
C ILE A 320 -6.86 -45.65 3.71
N ASN A 321 -6.88 -46.29 2.54
CA ASN A 321 -6.13 -47.51 2.29
C ASN A 321 -4.95 -47.21 1.37
N TYR A 322 -3.77 -47.74 1.67
CA TYR A 322 -2.61 -47.56 0.82
C TYR A 322 -1.65 -48.74 0.90
N THR A 323 -0.82 -48.86 -0.13
CA THR A 323 0.27 -49.82 -0.24
C THR A 323 1.53 -49.10 -0.74
N VAL A 324 2.69 -49.60 -0.33
CA VAL A 324 3.99 -49.09 -0.79
C VAL A 324 4.70 -50.23 -1.50
N ASN A 325 5.06 -50.01 -2.77
CA ASN A 325 5.83 -50.97 -3.58
C ASN A 325 7.06 -50.26 -4.16
N GLY A 326 8.23 -50.54 -3.58
CA GLY A 326 9.46 -49.80 -3.87
C GLY A 326 9.27 -48.31 -3.56
N ASN A 327 9.43 -47.46 -4.58
CA ASN A 327 9.30 -46.01 -4.45
C ASN A 327 7.89 -45.50 -4.80
N THR A 328 6.92 -46.39 -5.02
CA THR A 328 5.57 -46.03 -5.42
C THR A 328 4.58 -46.26 -4.29
N ILE A 329 3.80 -45.23 -4.00
CA ILE A 329 2.71 -45.24 -3.02
C ILE A 329 1.40 -45.23 -3.81
N SER A 330 0.57 -46.26 -3.64
CA SER A 330 -0.74 -46.36 -4.28
C SER A 330 -1.81 -46.50 -3.22
N GLY A 331 -2.88 -45.72 -3.31
CA GLY A 331 -3.95 -45.74 -2.30
C GLY A 331 -5.29 -45.22 -2.78
N SER A 332 -6.29 -45.37 -1.92
CA SER A 332 -7.68 -44.96 -2.12
C SER A 332 -8.30 -44.47 -0.82
N TYR A 333 -9.46 -43.81 -0.95
CA TYR A 333 -10.31 -43.48 0.18
C TYR A 333 -11.70 -44.10 0.00
N ASP A 334 -12.14 -44.86 1.00
CA ASP A 334 -13.36 -45.69 0.94
C ASP A 334 -14.64 -44.91 1.31
N GLY A 335 -14.61 -43.59 1.33
CA GLY A 335 -15.77 -42.74 1.64
C GLY A 335 -15.91 -41.55 0.71
N VAL A 336 -16.84 -40.65 1.04
CA VAL A 336 -17.04 -39.37 0.36
C VAL A 336 -16.39 -38.25 1.17
N LEU A 337 -15.50 -37.47 0.54
CA LEU A 337 -14.99 -36.25 1.13
C LEU A 337 -16.05 -35.16 1.02
N ASN A 338 -16.38 -34.53 2.14
CA ASN A 338 -17.32 -33.43 2.17
C ASN A 338 -16.69 -32.16 1.61
N LYS A 339 -17.54 -31.19 1.26
CA LYS A 339 -17.14 -29.83 0.93
C LYS A 339 -16.16 -29.29 1.98
N GLY A 340 -15.01 -28.81 1.50
CA GLY A 340 -13.98 -28.21 2.36
C GLY A 340 -13.08 -29.20 3.10
N GLU A 341 -13.22 -30.50 2.86
CA GLU A 341 -12.30 -31.52 3.38
C GLU A 341 -11.14 -31.76 2.41
N ALA A 342 -9.97 -32.07 2.96
CA ALA A 342 -8.76 -32.38 2.21
C ALA A 342 -8.35 -33.85 2.43
N LEU A 343 -7.52 -34.37 1.52
CA LEU A 343 -6.70 -35.56 1.72
C LEU A 343 -5.23 -35.15 1.59
N THR A 344 -4.45 -35.38 2.65
CA THR A 344 -3.05 -34.95 2.76
C THR A 344 -2.13 -36.14 2.95
N VAL A 345 -1.00 -36.13 2.23
CA VAL A 345 0.14 -37.02 2.46
C VAL A 345 1.27 -36.24 3.12
N ARG A 346 1.95 -36.87 4.07
CA ARG A 346 3.18 -36.38 4.66
C ARG A 346 4.23 -37.48 4.80
N CYS A 347 5.49 -37.15 4.61
CA CYS A 347 6.62 -38.05 4.86
C CYS A 347 7.86 -37.22 5.16
N GLU A 348 8.53 -37.52 6.29
CA GLU A 348 9.85 -36.97 6.61
C GLU A 348 10.92 -37.74 5.82
N LEU A 349 11.78 -37.01 5.12
CA LEU A 349 12.79 -37.50 4.19
C LEU A 349 14.19 -37.09 4.70
N PRO A 350 15.26 -37.84 4.37
CA PRO A 350 16.61 -37.45 4.79
C PRO A 350 17.00 -36.09 4.18
N GLU A 351 17.74 -35.26 4.93
CA GLU A 351 18.23 -33.96 4.43
C GLU A 351 18.98 -34.12 3.10
N GLY A 352 18.66 -33.26 2.12
CA GLY A 352 19.24 -33.31 0.77
C GLY A 352 18.64 -34.40 -0.12
N TYR A 353 17.47 -34.91 0.23
CA TYR A 353 16.65 -35.75 -0.64
C TYR A 353 16.32 -35.02 -1.94
N PHE A 354 15.98 -33.73 -1.86
CA PHE A 354 15.79 -32.83 -2.98
C PHE A 354 17.05 -32.01 -3.28
N VAL A 355 17.54 -32.09 -4.51
CA VAL A 355 18.74 -31.42 -5.02
C VAL A 355 18.31 -30.31 -5.98
N ASP A 356 18.93 -29.13 -5.87
CA ASP A 356 18.60 -27.94 -6.68
C ASP A 356 17.12 -27.51 -6.58
N ALA A 357 16.48 -27.79 -5.44
CA ALA A 357 15.13 -27.32 -5.16
C ALA A 357 15.10 -25.78 -5.07
N GLY A 358 14.29 -25.16 -5.93
CA GLY A 358 14.18 -23.71 -6.04
C GLY A 358 13.18 -23.29 -7.10
N LEU A 359 12.69 -22.05 -7.00
CA LEU A 359 11.77 -21.48 -7.99
C LEU A 359 12.55 -20.97 -9.21
N ALA A 360 12.04 -21.25 -10.41
CA ALA A 360 12.67 -20.77 -11.65
C ALA A 360 12.41 -19.27 -11.82
N VAL A 361 13.48 -18.48 -11.83
CA VAL A 361 13.41 -17.03 -12.02
C VAL A 361 13.60 -16.70 -13.50
N ASN A 362 12.66 -15.96 -14.10
CA ASN A 362 12.78 -15.49 -15.48
C ASN A 362 14.02 -14.59 -15.63
N SER A 363 14.92 -14.88 -16.57
CA SER A 363 16.13 -14.07 -16.81
C SER A 363 15.82 -12.61 -17.15
N ASN A 364 14.62 -12.32 -17.67
CA ASN A 364 14.17 -10.95 -17.94
C ASN A 364 14.09 -10.09 -16.68
N ILE A 365 13.96 -10.69 -15.50
CA ILE A 365 13.90 -9.95 -14.23
C ILE A 365 15.17 -9.14 -13.99
N TYR A 366 16.33 -9.60 -14.47
CA TYR A 366 17.59 -8.87 -14.28
C TYR A 366 17.61 -7.53 -15.03
N LEU A 367 16.84 -7.39 -16.12
CA LEU A 367 16.69 -6.13 -16.84
C LEU A 367 16.02 -5.05 -15.98
N MET A 368 15.16 -5.46 -15.05
CA MET A 368 14.51 -4.58 -14.07
C MET A 368 15.53 -3.90 -13.14
N PHE A 369 16.70 -4.50 -12.93
CA PHE A 369 17.78 -3.93 -12.12
C PHE A 369 18.82 -3.21 -12.99
N ILE A 370 19.25 -3.85 -14.07
CA ILE A 370 20.34 -3.36 -14.92
C ILE A 370 19.98 -2.02 -15.57
N ILE A 371 18.75 -1.88 -16.09
CA ILE A 371 18.36 -0.68 -16.83
C ILE A 371 18.25 0.56 -15.91
N PRO A 372 17.55 0.54 -14.76
CA PRO A 372 17.53 1.66 -13.82
C PRO A 372 18.92 2.06 -13.30
N ILE A 373 19.79 1.08 -13.04
CA ILE A 373 21.16 1.36 -12.59
C ILE A 373 21.98 2.02 -13.71
N ALA A 374 21.93 1.48 -14.92
CA ALA A 374 22.66 2.02 -16.08
C ALA A 374 22.19 3.45 -16.42
N THR A 375 20.89 3.69 -16.45
CA THR A 375 20.29 5.01 -16.70
C THR A 375 20.65 6.04 -15.62
N LEU A 376 20.71 5.63 -14.35
CA LEU A 376 21.22 6.48 -13.26
C LEU A 376 22.69 6.84 -13.46
N ILE A 377 23.56 5.87 -13.80
CA ILE A 377 24.98 6.11 -14.05
C ILE A 377 25.15 7.09 -15.20
N ILE A 378 24.45 6.89 -16.32
CA ILE A 378 24.50 7.78 -17.48
C ILE A 378 24.02 9.20 -17.08
N SER A 379 22.92 9.31 -16.34
CA SER A 379 22.39 10.60 -15.86
C SER A 379 23.38 11.32 -14.94
N PHE A 380 24.05 10.58 -14.05
CA PHE A 380 25.08 11.11 -13.18
C PHE A 380 26.30 11.60 -13.98
N LEU A 381 26.77 10.84 -14.98
CA LEU A 381 27.87 11.25 -15.85
C LEU A 381 27.52 12.50 -16.66
N LEU A 382 26.30 12.59 -17.19
CA LEU A 382 25.81 13.78 -17.87
C LEU A 382 25.82 15.00 -16.94
N TRP A 383 25.31 14.87 -15.73
CA TRP A 383 25.35 15.93 -14.73
C TRP A 383 26.79 16.33 -14.36
N PHE A 384 27.66 15.34 -14.14
CA PHE A 384 29.04 15.58 -13.74
C PHE A 384 29.83 16.35 -14.80
N ILE A 385 29.61 16.03 -16.08
CA ILE A 385 30.34 16.65 -17.21
C ILE A 385 29.72 18.00 -17.60
N PHE A 386 28.39 18.10 -17.66
CA PHE A 386 27.72 19.27 -18.25
C PHE A 386 27.00 20.16 -17.23
N GLY A 387 26.56 19.61 -16.10
CA GLY A 387 25.70 20.31 -15.12
C GLY A 387 26.43 20.87 -13.90
N ARG A 388 27.69 20.50 -13.67
CA ARG A 388 28.44 20.95 -12.51
C ARG A 388 28.74 22.46 -12.57
N ASP A 389 28.14 23.21 -11.65
CA ASP A 389 28.35 24.64 -11.50
C ASP A 389 29.77 25.00 -11.04
N ASN A 390 30.27 26.14 -11.54
CA ASN A 390 31.48 26.76 -11.03
C ASN A 390 31.23 27.32 -9.62
N ARG A 391 32.30 27.49 -8.84
CA ARG A 391 32.18 28.18 -7.55
C ARG A 391 31.77 29.64 -7.79
N VAL A 392 30.75 30.09 -7.05
CA VAL A 392 30.34 31.49 -7.03
C VAL A 392 31.25 32.22 -6.05
N VAL A 393 31.96 33.25 -6.51
CA VAL A 393 32.75 34.14 -5.65
C VAL A 393 31.88 35.34 -5.32
N GLU A 394 31.69 35.62 -4.03
CA GLU A 394 30.86 36.73 -3.55
C GLU A 394 31.74 37.97 -3.39
N THR A 395 31.42 39.05 -4.12
CA THR A 395 32.12 40.34 -4.02
C THR A 395 31.48 41.22 -2.94
N VAL A 396 32.18 42.25 -2.46
CA VAL A 396 31.56 43.21 -1.54
C VAL A 396 30.85 44.27 -2.36
N GLU A 397 29.52 44.24 -2.37
CA GLU A 397 28.68 45.18 -3.13
C GLU A 397 27.80 46.00 -2.19
N PHE A 398 27.75 47.32 -2.39
CA PHE A 398 26.90 48.24 -1.60
C PHE A 398 25.64 48.70 -2.34
N TYR A 399 25.58 48.45 -3.63
CA TYR A 399 24.49 48.80 -4.53
C TYR A 399 24.06 47.56 -5.31
N PRO A 400 22.80 47.51 -5.81
CA PRO A 400 22.41 46.49 -6.77
C PRO A 400 23.28 46.60 -8.03
N PRO A 401 23.47 45.51 -8.79
CA PRO A 401 24.23 45.55 -10.04
C PRO A 401 23.71 46.66 -10.98
N GLU A 402 24.62 47.47 -11.50
CA GLU A 402 24.27 48.62 -12.33
C GLU A 402 23.48 48.22 -13.57
N GLY A 403 22.51 49.06 -13.94
CA GLY A 403 21.69 48.87 -15.14
C GLY A 403 20.54 47.88 -14.99
N PHE A 404 20.33 47.28 -13.81
CA PHE A 404 19.23 46.35 -13.57
C PHE A 404 18.18 46.91 -12.62
N ASN A 405 16.91 46.75 -12.97
CA ASN A 405 15.80 47.03 -12.06
C ASN A 405 15.54 45.86 -11.09
N SER A 406 14.58 46.04 -10.17
CA SER A 406 14.29 45.06 -9.14
C SER A 406 13.78 43.72 -9.69
N LEU A 407 12.96 43.75 -10.74
CA LEU A 407 12.48 42.53 -11.41
C LEU A 407 13.64 41.75 -12.02
N GLU A 408 14.56 42.43 -12.71
CA GLU A 408 15.73 41.83 -13.32
C GLU A 408 16.71 41.26 -12.30
N VAL A 409 16.97 41.97 -11.20
CA VAL A 409 17.77 41.42 -10.09
C VAL A 409 17.12 40.17 -9.50
N GLY A 410 15.78 40.16 -9.37
CA GLY A 410 15.02 38.97 -8.98
C GLY A 410 15.23 37.78 -9.93
N PHE A 411 15.17 38.03 -11.25
CA PHE A 411 15.43 37.04 -12.29
C PHE A 411 16.88 36.51 -12.22
N LEU A 412 17.87 37.39 -12.16
CA LEU A 412 19.30 37.05 -12.17
C LEU A 412 19.69 36.24 -10.92
N TYR A 413 19.12 36.61 -9.77
CA TYR A 413 19.32 35.91 -8.50
C TYR A 413 18.69 34.51 -8.52
N LYS A 414 17.41 34.40 -8.90
CA LYS A 414 16.61 33.15 -8.79
C LYS A 414 16.75 32.24 -10.00
N GLY A 415 17.21 32.76 -11.14
CA GLY A 415 17.22 32.09 -12.44
C GLY A 415 15.85 32.05 -13.14
N LYS A 416 14.79 32.50 -12.48
CA LYS A 416 13.43 32.65 -12.99
C LYS A 416 12.69 33.69 -12.14
N ALA A 417 12.07 34.67 -12.78
CA ALA A 417 11.20 35.64 -12.14
C ALA A 417 9.81 35.04 -11.88
N ASN A 418 9.17 35.49 -10.82
CA ASN A 418 7.78 35.16 -10.49
C ASN A 418 6.97 36.43 -10.22
N SER A 419 5.65 36.32 -10.07
CA SER A 419 4.75 37.48 -9.91
C SER A 419 5.16 38.42 -8.78
N LYS A 420 5.75 37.92 -7.68
CA LYS A 420 6.26 38.78 -6.60
C LYS A 420 7.42 39.67 -7.03
N ASP A 421 8.24 39.19 -7.96
CA ASP A 421 9.34 39.96 -8.52
C ASP A 421 8.81 41.08 -9.44
N VAL A 422 7.70 40.83 -10.15
CA VAL A 422 7.03 41.85 -10.97
C VAL A 422 6.44 42.96 -10.09
N VAL A 423 5.77 42.60 -9.00
CA VAL A 423 5.18 43.58 -8.07
C VAL A 423 6.25 44.48 -7.43
N SER A 424 7.51 44.06 -7.34
CA SER A 424 8.59 44.93 -6.87
C SER A 424 8.80 46.19 -7.74
N LEU A 425 8.38 46.14 -9.01
CA LEU A 425 8.40 47.30 -9.90
C LEU A 425 7.51 48.44 -9.42
N LEU A 426 6.51 48.15 -8.58
CA LEU A 426 5.66 49.16 -7.97
C LEU A 426 6.49 50.16 -7.15
N ILE A 427 7.29 49.68 -6.21
CA ILE A 427 8.15 50.54 -5.39
C ILE A 427 9.27 51.14 -6.26
N TYR A 428 9.81 50.37 -7.21
CA TYR A 428 10.88 50.84 -8.09
C TYR A 428 10.44 52.07 -8.91
N LEU A 429 9.25 52.01 -9.53
CA LEU A 429 8.70 53.10 -10.32
C LEU A 429 8.22 54.27 -9.45
N ALA A 430 7.73 54.02 -8.24
CA ALA A 430 7.42 55.07 -7.28
C ALA A 430 8.67 55.88 -6.92
N ASN A 431 9.76 55.17 -6.62
CA ASN A 431 11.03 55.80 -6.28
C ASN A 431 11.70 56.52 -7.46
N LYS A 432 11.43 56.09 -8.70
CA LYS A 432 11.82 56.82 -9.92
C LYS A 432 10.89 58.01 -10.25
N GLY A 433 9.85 58.25 -9.44
CA GLY A 433 8.95 59.40 -9.57
C GLY A 433 7.87 59.25 -10.65
N TYR A 434 7.56 58.02 -11.10
CA TYR A 434 6.47 57.80 -12.07
C TYR A 434 5.10 57.73 -11.41
N ILE A 435 5.04 57.29 -10.16
CA ILE A 435 3.80 57.06 -9.42
C ILE A 435 3.94 57.51 -7.97
N LYS A 436 2.80 57.85 -7.37
CA LYS A 436 2.63 58.10 -5.93
C LYS A 436 1.72 57.01 -5.36
N ILE A 437 2.01 56.55 -4.14
CA ILE A 437 1.22 55.52 -3.45
C ILE A 437 0.66 56.15 -2.17
N SER A 438 -0.66 56.13 -2.01
CA SER A 438 -1.36 56.62 -0.83
C SER A 438 -2.27 55.54 -0.25
N ASP A 439 -2.65 55.71 1.02
CA ASP A 439 -3.75 54.93 1.61
C ASP A 439 -5.09 55.25 0.93
N ASN A 440 -5.97 54.25 0.80
CA ASN A 440 -7.33 54.41 0.29
C ASN A 440 -8.33 54.25 1.44
N ASN A 441 -8.79 55.37 2.03
CA ASN A 441 -9.79 55.37 3.10
C ASN A 441 -11.15 55.84 2.57
N ASP A 442 -11.94 54.91 2.03
CA ASP A 442 -13.40 55.06 2.10
C ASP A 442 -13.86 54.43 3.42
N GLU A 443 -14.26 55.26 4.38
CA GLU A 443 -14.81 54.82 5.67
C GLU A 443 -16.18 54.16 5.48
N SER A 444 -16.20 52.83 5.33
CA SER A 444 -17.42 52.04 5.54
C SER A 444 -17.52 51.61 7.00
N LEU A 445 -18.64 51.95 7.66
CA LEU A 445 -18.99 51.64 9.05
C LEU A 445 -18.86 50.16 9.46
N PHE A 446 -18.72 49.23 8.50
CA PHE A 446 -18.66 47.78 8.73
C PHE A 446 -17.45 47.07 8.13
N SER A 447 -16.54 47.79 7.44
CA SER A 447 -15.28 47.20 6.95
C SER A 447 -14.19 48.25 6.78
N LYS A 448 -13.10 48.15 7.55
CA LYS A 448 -11.82 48.76 7.16
C LYS A 448 -11.35 48.06 5.89
N ALA A 449 -11.57 48.66 4.73
CA ALA A 449 -10.96 48.17 3.51
C ALA A 449 -9.49 48.61 3.50
N ASP A 450 -8.57 47.71 3.88
CA ASP A 450 -7.13 47.90 3.66
C ASP A 450 -6.88 47.96 2.14
N GLY A 451 -6.80 49.18 1.61
CA GLY A 451 -6.61 49.47 0.20
C GLY A 451 -5.52 50.52 -0.02
N PHE A 452 -4.78 50.38 -1.12
CA PHE A 452 -3.85 51.39 -1.60
C PHE A 452 -4.42 52.06 -2.85
N LYS A 453 -4.05 53.31 -3.06
CA LYS A 453 -4.33 54.07 -4.28
C LYS A 453 -3.01 54.46 -4.95
N ILE A 454 -2.93 54.30 -6.27
CA ILE A 454 -1.76 54.66 -7.06
C ILE A 454 -2.15 55.83 -7.97
N THR A 455 -1.44 56.94 -7.85
CA THR A 455 -1.61 58.12 -8.71
C THR A 455 -0.45 58.22 -9.68
N LYS A 456 -0.74 58.42 -10.96
CA LYS A 456 0.28 58.64 -12.01
C LYS A 456 0.85 60.05 -11.89
N LEU A 457 2.17 60.16 -11.82
CA LEU A 457 2.88 61.45 -11.79
C LEU A 457 3.40 61.87 -13.16
N LYS A 458 3.89 60.91 -13.95
CA LYS A 458 4.35 61.15 -15.33
C LYS A 458 4.25 59.91 -16.21
N ASP A 459 4.28 60.11 -17.52
CA ASP A 459 4.42 59.03 -18.50
C ASP A 459 5.80 58.35 -18.42
N TYR A 460 5.87 57.11 -18.88
CA TYR A 460 7.14 56.37 -18.92
C TYR A 460 8.03 56.91 -20.06
N ASP A 461 9.15 57.52 -19.68
CA ASP A 461 10.18 58.10 -20.55
C ASP A 461 11.44 57.23 -20.63
N GLY A 462 11.44 56.04 -20.01
CA GLY A 462 12.58 55.12 -20.00
C GLY A 462 12.63 54.11 -21.16
N ASN A 463 13.66 53.27 -21.13
CA ASN A 463 13.97 52.31 -22.20
C ASN A 463 13.66 50.84 -21.85
N ASP A 464 13.28 50.52 -20.61
CA ASP A 464 12.97 49.15 -20.20
C ASP A 464 11.53 48.78 -20.62
N ALA A 465 11.41 47.67 -21.35
CA ALA A 465 10.13 47.21 -21.88
C ALA A 465 9.17 46.70 -20.78
N ASN A 466 9.71 46.09 -19.71
CA ASN A 466 8.91 45.53 -18.62
C ASN A 466 8.39 46.63 -17.69
N GLU A 467 9.21 47.65 -17.41
CA GLU A 467 8.81 48.87 -16.69
C GLU A 467 7.69 49.60 -17.45
N ARG A 468 7.84 49.77 -18.77
CA ARG A 468 6.82 50.36 -19.64
C ARG A 468 5.51 49.57 -19.60
N LEU A 469 5.60 48.24 -19.72
CA LEU A 469 4.43 47.36 -19.65
C LEU A 469 3.76 47.42 -18.27
N PHE A 470 4.54 47.48 -17.19
CA PHE A 470 4.02 47.56 -15.84
C PHE A 470 3.27 48.88 -15.63
N LEU A 471 3.90 50.03 -15.94
CA LEU A 471 3.26 51.34 -15.78
C LEU A 471 2.04 51.48 -16.69
N GLY A 472 2.14 51.08 -17.96
CA GLY A 472 1.02 51.12 -18.90
C GLY A 472 -0.13 50.19 -18.48
N GLY A 473 0.18 49.05 -17.87
CA GLY A 473 -0.80 48.12 -17.33
C GLY A 473 -1.54 48.64 -16.11
N LEU A 474 -0.92 49.50 -15.30
CA LEU A 474 -1.56 50.08 -14.10
C LEU A 474 -2.71 51.01 -14.49
N PHE A 475 -2.56 51.74 -15.60
CA PHE A 475 -3.49 52.79 -16.02
C PHE A 475 -4.21 52.47 -17.33
N LYS A 476 -4.28 51.20 -17.72
CA LYS A 476 -4.82 50.77 -19.02
C LYS A 476 -6.28 51.19 -19.23
N ASP A 477 -7.09 51.14 -18.17
CA ASP A 477 -8.53 51.39 -18.20
C ASP A 477 -8.93 52.72 -17.50
N THR A 478 -7.97 53.47 -16.95
CA THR A 478 -8.19 54.65 -16.08
C THR A 478 -7.70 55.96 -16.70
N ALA A 479 -7.75 56.06 -18.03
CA ALA A 479 -7.24 57.19 -18.82
C ALA A 479 -7.81 58.57 -18.43
N VAL A 480 -8.91 58.63 -17.67
CA VAL A 480 -9.61 59.86 -17.29
C VAL A 480 -9.21 60.38 -15.90
N SER A 481 -8.88 59.51 -14.94
CA SER A 481 -8.59 59.90 -13.55
C SER A 481 -7.10 59.99 -13.23
N GLY A 482 -6.24 59.24 -13.96
CA GLY A 482 -4.82 59.12 -13.60
C GLY A 482 -4.57 58.43 -12.25
N GLU A 483 -5.61 57.85 -11.65
CA GLU A 483 -5.58 57.13 -10.39
C GLU A 483 -6.08 55.70 -10.60
N VAL A 484 -5.51 54.74 -9.87
CA VAL A 484 -5.98 53.35 -9.85
C VAL A 484 -5.99 52.81 -8.42
N THR A 485 -7.08 52.13 -8.08
CA THR A 485 -7.30 51.50 -6.78
C THR A 485 -7.00 50.00 -6.82
N LYS A 486 -6.88 49.39 -5.65
CA LYS A 486 -6.72 47.93 -5.49
C LYS A 486 -7.78 47.12 -6.28
N ASP A 487 -9.05 47.53 -6.22
CA ASP A 487 -10.16 46.78 -6.82
C ASP A 487 -10.16 46.86 -8.35
N GLU A 488 -9.70 47.97 -8.92
CA GLU A 488 -9.56 48.12 -10.36
C GLU A 488 -8.43 47.26 -10.94
N LEU A 489 -7.47 46.84 -10.10
CA LEU A 489 -6.39 45.92 -10.49
C LEU A 489 -6.79 44.45 -10.35
N TYR A 490 -7.76 44.15 -9.47
CA TYR A 490 -8.19 42.79 -9.16
C TYR A 490 -8.76 42.08 -10.40
N ASP A 491 -8.32 40.84 -10.64
CA ASP A 491 -8.68 39.99 -11.79
C ASP A 491 -8.41 40.62 -13.19
N LYS A 492 -7.70 41.75 -13.26
CA LYS A 492 -7.34 42.44 -14.52
C LYS A 492 -5.84 42.53 -14.74
N PHE A 493 -5.08 42.92 -13.72
CA PHE A 493 -3.65 43.21 -13.87
C PHE A 493 -2.79 41.95 -14.07
N TYR A 494 -3.29 40.75 -13.73
CA TYR A 494 -2.57 39.49 -13.91
C TYR A 494 -2.15 39.23 -15.37
N VAL A 495 -2.90 39.76 -16.35
CA VAL A 495 -2.55 39.69 -17.78
C VAL A 495 -1.24 40.44 -18.06
N THR A 496 -1.09 41.64 -17.50
CA THR A 496 0.15 42.43 -17.58
C THR A 496 1.29 41.69 -16.87
N THR A 497 1.02 41.16 -15.66
CA THR A 497 2.00 40.36 -14.90
C THR A 497 2.49 39.16 -15.72
N ASN A 498 1.59 38.39 -16.34
CA ASN A 498 1.94 37.23 -17.16
C ASN A 498 2.77 37.63 -18.39
N LYS A 499 2.39 38.72 -19.07
CA LYS A 499 3.15 39.24 -20.23
C LYS A 499 4.58 39.65 -19.85
N ILE A 500 4.75 40.33 -18.70
CA ILE A 500 6.08 40.67 -18.17
C ILE A 500 6.86 39.41 -17.81
N LEU A 501 6.21 38.43 -17.18
CA LEU A 501 6.84 37.15 -16.84
C LEU A 501 7.29 36.38 -18.08
N ASP A 502 6.51 36.40 -19.16
CA ASP A 502 6.86 35.76 -20.44
C ASP A 502 8.06 36.44 -21.10
N ASN A 503 8.10 37.78 -21.09
CA ASN A 503 9.24 38.55 -21.61
C ASN A 503 10.54 38.24 -20.84
N ILE A 504 10.52 38.31 -19.51
CA ILE A 504 11.75 38.14 -18.74
C ILE A 504 12.20 36.69 -18.61
N ASN A 505 11.26 35.73 -18.56
CA ASN A 505 11.58 34.31 -18.44
C ASN A 505 11.73 33.58 -19.77
N ASP A 506 11.89 34.33 -20.87
CA ASP A 506 12.09 33.78 -22.19
C ASP A 506 13.37 32.91 -22.27
N LYS A 507 13.53 32.21 -23.40
CA LYS A 507 14.71 31.36 -23.61
C LYS A 507 15.98 32.19 -23.78
N GLU A 508 15.92 33.38 -24.33
CA GLU A 508 17.10 34.19 -24.62
C GLU A 508 17.76 34.69 -23.34
N ASN A 509 16.99 35.32 -22.45
CA ASN A 509 17.40 35.80 -21.14
C ASN A 509 17.89 34.64 -20.25
N LYS A 510 17.20 33.48 -20.27
CA LYS A 510 17.69 32.28 -19.58
C LYS A 510 19.04 31.79 -20.11
N ASN A 511 19.25 31.84 -21.42
CA ASN A 511 20.51 31.43 -22.03
C ASN A 511 21.67 32.41 -21.78
N LYS A 512 21.39 33.65 -21.34
CA LYS A 512 22.42 34.59 -20.87
C LYS A 512 23.00 34.12 -19.53
N ILE A 513 22.16 33.55 -18.64
CA ILE A 513 22.57 33.12 -17.29
C ILE A 513 22.87 31.62 -17.17
N PHE A 514 22.32 30.76 -18.04
CA PHE A 514 22.54 29.30 -18.04
C PHE A 514 23.09 28.79 -19.38
N GLU A 515 24.00 27.82 -19.33
CA GLU A 515 24.61 27.22 -20.51
C GLU A 515 23.60 26.42 -21.35
N LYS A 516 23.47 26.78 -22.64
CA LYS A 516 22.61 26.08 -23.62
C LYS A 516 22.91 24.58 -23.73
N LYS A 517 24.18 24.17 -23.59
CA LYS A 517 24.61 22.77 -23.72
C LYS A 517 24.08 21.93 -22.56
N ALA A 518 24.27 22.41 -21.32
CA ALA A 518 23.76 21.76 -20.11
C ALA A 518 22.24 21.60 -20.14
N SER A 519 21.52 22.66 -20.49
CA SER A 519 20.05 22.67 -20.60
C SER A 519 19.50 21.76 -21.70
N ARG A 520 20.26 21.43 -22.74
CA ARG A 520 19.83 20.45 -23.76
C ARG A 520 20.04 19.00 -23.29
N LYS A 521 21.09 18.75 -22.51
CA LYS A 521 21.39 17.41 -21.98
C LYS A 521 20.39 16.97 -20.91
N SER A 522 19.69 17.90 -20.25
CA SER A 522 18.60 17.56 -19.33
C SER A 522 17.44 16.83 -20.01
N ILE A 523 17.19 17.06 -21.31
CA ILE A 523 16.18 16.32 -22.09
C ILE A 523 16.51 14.83 -22.15
N ILE A 524 17.80 14.49 -22.30
CA ILE A 524 18.27 13.10 -22.30
C ILE A 524 17.96 12.46 -20.94
N VAL A 525 18.20 13.18 -19.83
CA VAL A 525 17.87 12.69 -18.49
C VAL A 525 16.37 12.41 -18.33
N VAL A 526 15.50 13.24 -18.91
CA VAL A 526 14.04 12.97 -18.91
C VAL A 526 13.71 11.68 -19.66
N ILE A 527 14.31 11.44 -20.82
CA ILE A 527 14.11 10.20 -21.58
C ILE A 527 14.59 8.98 -20.76
N LEU A 528 15.74 9.09 -20.09
CA LEU A 528 16.27 8.02 -19.24
C LEU A 528 15.36 7.71 -18.04
N ILE A 529 14.76 8.74 -17.43
CA ILE A 529 13.74 8.59 -16.38
C ILE A 529 12.53 7.80 -16.92
N LEU A 530 12.04 8.13 -18.12
CA LEU A 530 10.91 7.43 -18.73
C LEU A 530 11.23 5.97 -19.04
N ILE A 531 12.43 5.68 -19.57
CA ILE A 531 12.89 4.31 -19.83
C ILE A 531 12.95 3.51 -18.52
N SER A 532 13.58 4.06 -17.49
CA SER A 532 13.68 3.39 -16.19
C SER A 532 12.31 3.16 -15.56
N LEU A 533 11.39 4.11 -15.67
CA LEU A 533 10.03 3.96 -15.17
C LEU A 533 9.30 2.84 -15.93
N PHE A 534 9.37 2.85 -17.26
CA PHE A 534 8.78 1.82 -18.10
C PHE A 534 9.28 0.44 -17.71
N THR A 535 10.59 0.22 -17.60
CA THR A 535 11.13 -1.11 -17.30
C THR A 535 10.81 -1.60 -15.90
N THR A 536 10.80 -0.69 -14.91
CA THR A 536 10.47 -1.02 -13.51
C THR A 536 9.03 -1.53 -13.38
N VAL A 537 8.14 -1.08 -14.25
CA VAL A 537 6.71 -1.39 -14.16
C VAL A 537 6.30 -2.46 -15.18
N ALA A 538 6.79 -2.40 -16.42
CA ALA A 538 6.36 -3.27 -17.50
C ALA A 538 6.81 -4.72 -17.32
N ILE A 539 8.00 -4.99 -16.78
CA ILE A 539 8.53 -6.35 -16.59
C ILE A 539 7.64 -7.17 -15.63
N PRO A 540 7.40 -6.74 -14.38
CA PRO A 540 6.52 -7.48 -13.47
C PRO A 540 5.09 -7.61 -14.00
N THR A 541 4.55 -6.57 -14.64
CA THR A 541 3.23 -6.64 -15.27
C THR A 541 3.19 -7.68 -16.39
N LEU A 542 4.23 -7.74 -17.24
CA LEU A 542 4.29 -8.71 -18.34
C LEU A 542 4.36 -10.15 -17.81
N ASP A 543 5.16 -10.39 -16.78
CA ASP A 543 5.35 -11.73 -16.20
C ASP A 543 4.10 -12.25 -15.47
N TYR A 544 3.25 -11.35 -14.93
CA TYR A 544 2.07 -11.73 -14.13
C TYR A 544 0.72 -11.54 -14.82
N ALA A 545 0.58 -10.50 -15.63
CA ALA A 545 -0.69 -10.06 -16.18
C ALA A 545 -0.71 -10.09 -17.73
N GLY A 546 0.44 -10.31 -18.36
CA GLY A 546 0.55 -10.41 -19.82
C GLY A 546 0.63 -9.05 -20.54
N THR A 547 0.72 -9.12 -21.87
CA THR A 547 1.03 -7.95 -22.72
C THR A 547 -0.09 -6.91 -22.77
N GLY A 548 -1.37 -7.32 -22.67
CA GLY A 548 -2.53 -6.42 -22.71
C GLY A 548 -2.58 -5.43 -21.56
N GLU A 549 -2.10 -5.85 -20.38
CA GLU A 549 -2.15 -5.09 -19.13
C GLU A 549 -1.02 -4.06 -19.01
N VAL A 550 0.03 -4.17 -19.84
CA VAL A 550 1.15 -3.22 -19.84
C VAL A 550 0.68 -1.82 -20.26
N ALA A 551 -0.18 -1.72 -21.27
CA ALA A 551 -0.68 -0.43 -21.75
C ALA A 551 -1.54 0.29 -20.68
N ILE A 552 -2.42 -0.46 -20.02
CA ILE A 552 -3.27 0.05 -18.93
C ILE A 552 -2.38 0.54 -17.79
N THR A 553 -1.40 -0.28 -17.40
CA THR A 553 -0.44 0.05 -16.36
C THR A 553 0.32 1.35 -16.65
N LEU A 554 0.81 1.53 -17.88
CA LEU A 554 1.52 2.76 -18.29
C LEU A 554 0.60 3.97 -18.34
N PHE A 555 -0.65 3.80 -18.78
CA PHE A 555 -1.64 4.86 -18.76
C PHE A 555 -1.92 5.35 -17.33
N ILE A 556 -2.08 4.41 -16.39
CA ILE A 556 -2.24 4.73 -14.97
C ILE A 556 -0.97 5.44 -14.47
N CYS A 557 0.25 4.93 -14.72
CA CYS A 557 1.47 5.64 -14.33
C CYS A 557 1.53 7.08 -14.86
N ALA A 558 1.20 7.28 -16.15
CA ALA A 558 1.21 8.60 -16.77
C ALA A 558 0.19 9.57 -16.16
N PHE A 559 -0.99 9.08 -15.77
CA PHE A 559 -2.04 9.87 -15.12
C PHE A 559 -1.60 10.40 -13.74
N TYR A 560 -0.82 9.61 -12.99
CA TYR A 560 -0.42 9.98 -11.63
C TYR A 560 0.86 10.84 -11.56
N ILE A 561 1.70 10.86 -12.60
CA ILE A 561 2.92 11.71 -12.65
C ILE A 561 2.61 13.20 -12.40
N PRO A 562 1.64 13.84 -13.09
CA PRO A 562 1.25 15.23 -12.81
C PRO A 562 0.77 15.44 -11.38
N PHE A 563 0.08 14.46 -10.81
CA PHE A 563 -0.49 14.53 -9.47
C PHE A 563 0.60 14.63 -8.39
N TYR A 564 1.64 13.79 -8.49
CA TYR A 564 2.80 13.87 -7.60
C TYR A 564 3.61 15.17 -7.81
N ALA A 565 3.67 15.70 -9.04
CA ALA A 565 4.35 16.94 -9.33
C ALA A 565 3.71 18.17 -8.64
N VAL A 566 2.39 18.19 -8.47
CA VAL A 566 1.66 19.26 -7.76
C VAL A 566 2.00 19.28 -6.26
N GLY A 567 2.25 18.13 -5.64
CA GLY A 567 2.60 18.07 -4.21
C GLY A 567 3.95 18.70 -3.85
N PHE A 568 4.85 18.82 -4.81
CA PHE A 568 6.16 19.47 -4.64
C PHE A 568 6.13 20.99 -4.87
N TYR A 569 4.98 21.59 -5.19
CA TYR A 569 4.87 23.03 -5.38
C TYR A 569 5.06 23.78 -4.05
N SER A 570 6.17 24.49 -3.91
CA SER A 570 6.65 25.09 -2.66
C SER A 570 5.82 26.27 -2.13
N LYS A 571 4.67 26.60 -2.74
CA LYS A 571 3.84 27.77 -2.41
C LYS A 571 2.57 27.46 -1.62
N VAL A 572 2.26 26.19 -1.37
CA VAL A 572 1.06 25.82 -0.59
C VAL A 572 1.31 25.87 0.94
N PRO A 573 0.33 26.28 1.76
CA PRO A 573 0.41 26.29 3.23
C PRO A 573 0.72 24.90 3.81
N LEU A 574 1.31 24.85 5.01
CA LEU A 574 1.71 23.58 5.66
C LEU A 574 0.54 22.61 5.82
N LEU A 575 -0.63 23.11 6.25
CA LEU A 575 -1.85 22.30 6.38
C LEU A 575 -2.25 21.66 5.05
N PHE A 576 -2.23 22.43 3.96
CA PHE A 576 -2.52 21.90 2.62
C PHE A 576 -1.48 20.86 2.19
N ARG A 577 -0.19 21.03 2.53
CA ARG A 577 0.83 20.00 2.26
C ARG A 577 0.58 18.72 3.02
N ILE A 578 0.13 18.80 4.27
CA ILE A 578 -0.21 17.63 5.09
C ILE A 578 -1.45 16.92 4.52
N VAL A 579 -2.51 17.68 4.18
CA VAL A 579 -3.72 17.15 3.54
C VAL A 579 -3.38 16.52 2.19
N TRP A 580 -2.55 17.18 1.39
CA TRP A 580 -2.07 16.66 0.10
C TRP A 580 -1.16 15.44 0.28
N LEU A 581 -0.35 15.39 1.33
CA LEU A 581 0.44 14.21 1.67
C LEU A 581 -0.47 13.03 2.02
N GLY A 582 -1.52 13.26 2.83
CA GLY A 582 -2.54 12.24 3.11
C GLY A 582 -3.26 11.78 1.84
N PHE A 583 -3.64 12.71 0.96
CA PHE A 583 -4.31 12.41 -0.30
C PHE A 583 -3.39 11.67 -1.28
N THR A 584 -2.09 12.04 -1.35
CA THR A 584 -1.09 11.34 -2.17
C THR A 584 -0.78 9.96 -1.63
N ILE A 585 -0.72 9.74 -0.31
CA ILE A 585 -0.58 8.41 0.29
C ILE A 585 -1.81 7.55 -0.03
N PHE A 586 -3.01 8.10 0.16
CA PHE A 586 -4.27 7.42 -0.19
C PHE A 586 -4.31 7.05 -1.69
N HIS A 587 -4.00 8.00 -2.57
CA HIS A 587 -3.93 7.77 -4.01
C HIS A 587 -2.82 6.80 -4.39
N SER A 588 -1.66 6.81 -3.72
CA SER A 588 -0.58 5.84 -3.93
C SER A 588 -1.03 4.43 -3.52
N SER A 589 -1.80 4.32 -2.44
CA SER A 589 -2.38 3.05 -1.99
C SER A 589 -3.41 2.53 -2.98
N VAL A 590 -4.31 3.40 -3.47
CA VAL A 590 -5.30 3.04 -4.50
C VAL A 590 -4.59 2.65 -5.80
N PHE A 591 -3.64 3.47 -6.26
CA PHE A 591 -2.80 3.22 -7.42
C PHE A 591 -2.09 1.87 -7.34
N PHE A 592 -1.41 1.60 -6.23
CA PHE A 592 -0.73 0.32 -6.04
C PHE A 592 -1.73 -0.86 -5.98
N SER A 593 -2.92 -0.66 -5.40
CA SER A 593 -3.95 -1.70 -5.31
C SER A 593 -4.62 -2.04 -6.65
N THR A 594 -4.64 -1.11 -7.60
CA THR A 594 -5.27 -1.30 -8.92
C THR A 594 -4.28 -1.68 -10.02
N LEU A 595 -2.97 -1.60 -9.76
CA LEU A 595 -1.97 -1.98 -10.75
C LEU A 595 -1.85 -3.51 -10.83
N PRO A 596 -1.83 -4.09 -12.05
CA PRO A 596 -1.51 -5.51 -12.26
C PRO A 596 -0.15 -5.93 -11.66
N ILE A 597 0.74 -4.97 -11.38
CA ILE A 597 2.02 -5.17 -10.71
C ILE A 597 1.86 -5.68 -9.26
N LYS A 598 0.71 -5.42 -8.61
CA LYS A 598 0.47 -5.77 -7.22
C LYS A 598 0.67 -7.26 -7.00
N ASP A 599 0.06 -8.08 -7.85
CA ASP A 599 0.11 -9.53 -7.71
C ASP A 599 1.53 -10.06 -7.89
N ALA A 600 2.33 -9.44 -8.78
CA ALA A 600 3.74 -9.75 -8.92
C ALA A 600 4.53 -9.44 -7.63
N VAL A 601 4.32 -8.25 -7.07
CA VAL A 601 5.07 -7.74 -5.91
C VAL A 601 4.67 -8.43 -4.60
N THR A 602 3.41 -8.83 -4.44
CA THR A 602 2.94 -9.57 -3.27
C THR A 602 3.32 -11.05 -3.35
N SER A 603 3.32 -11.62 -4.55
CA SER A 603 3.67 -13.02 -4.75
C SER A 603 5.17 -13.26 -4.63
N GLU A 604 6.01 -12.41 -5.24
CA GLU A 604 7.45 -12.67 -5.40
C GLU A 604 8.32 -11.48 -4.90
N PRO A 605 9.13 -11.65 -3.83
CA PRO A 605 9.90 -10.58 -3.20
C PRO A 605 10.90 -9.92 -4.15
N ILE A 606 11.37 -10.64 -5.15
CA ILE A 606 12.36 -10.11 -6.10
C ILE A 606 11.78 -8.94 -6.92
N TYR A 607 10.48 -8.94 -7.26
CA TYR A 607 9.85 -7.78 -7.90
C TYR A 607 9.70 -6.61 -6.92
N LEU A 608 9.39 -6.88 -5.64
CA LEU A 608 9.37 -5.82 -4.62
C LEU A 608 10.73 -5.12 -4.52
N ILE A 609 11.81 -5.89 -4.43
CA ILE A 609 13.19 -5.38 -4.40
C ILE A 609 13.50 -4.60 -5.68
N GLY A 610 13.10 -5.13 -6.84
CA GLY A 610 13.26 -4.46 -8.14
C GLY A 610 12.55 -3.10 -8.20
N VAL A 611 11.31 -3.02 -7.72
CA VAL A 611 10.55 -1.75 -7.66
C VAL A 611 11.26 -0.76 -6.74
N ILE A 612 11.71 -1.19 -5.56
CA ILE A 612 12.42 -0.33 -4.61
C ILE A 612 13.70 0.24 -5.24
N VAL A 613 14.51 -0.60 -5.89
CA VAL A 613 15.74 -0.17 -6.57
C VAL A 613 15.41 0.80 -7.70
N GLY A 614 14.40 0.50 -8.52
CA GLY A 614 13.93 1.38 -9.60
C GLY A 614 13.53 2.76 -9.08
N VAL A 615 12.78 2.83 -7.98
CA VAL A 615 12.37 4.10 -7.34
C VAL A 615 13.57 4.90 -6.84
N LEU A 616 14.55 4.25 -6.20
CA LEU A 616 15.78 4.93 -5.75
C LEU A 616 16.58 5.49 -6.94
N CYS A 617 16.68 4.76 -8.04
CA CYS A 617 17.29 5.23 -9.28
C CYS A 617 16.55 6.44 -9.87
N LEU A 618 15.22 6.39 -9.91
CA LEU A 618 14.38 7.51 -10.36
C LEU A 618 14.62 8.76 -9.52
N ILE A 619 14.67 8.65 -8.19
CA ILE A 619 14.99 9.78 -7.30
C ILE A 619 16.37 10.35 -7.62
N GLY A 620 17.39 9.50 -7.78
CA GLY A 620 18.74 9.91 -8.16
C GLY A 620 18.78 10.67 -9.49
N MET A 621 18.04 10.20 -10.50
CA MET A 621 17.95 10.86 -11.80
C MET A 621 17.18 12.19 -11.74
N ILE A 622 16.10 12.29 -10.96
CA ILE A 622 15.37 13.54 -10.72
C ILE A 622 16.28 14.58 -10.07
N LEU A 623 17.15 14.18 -9.13
CA LEU A 623 18.17 15.05 -8.56
C LEU A 623 19.17 15.52 -9.63
N CYS A 624 19.69 14.61 -10.46
CA CYS A 624 20.57 14.97 -11.56
C CYS A 624 19.92 15.96 -12.52
N PHE A 625 18.65 15.75 -12.89
CA PHE A 625 17.87 16.67 -13.72
C PHE A 625 17.72 18.05 -13.08
N LYS A 626 17.37 18.11 -11.78
CA LYS A 626 17.20 19.37 -11.05
C LYS A 626 18.48 20.20 -10.97
N PHE A 627 19.63 19.54 -10.82
CA PHE A 627 20.93 20.19 -10.75
C PHE A 627 21.67 20.25 -12.10
N MET A 628 20.99 19.91 -13.19
CA MET A 628 21.56 19.91 -14.54
C MET A 628 21.82 21.31 -15.11
N PRO A 629 20.98 22.34 -14.86
CA PRO A 629 21.24 23.68 -15.40
C PRO A 629 22.52 24.27 -14.80
N LYS A 630 23.52 24.49 -15.66
CA LYS A 630 24.81 25.09 -15.28
C LYS A 630 24.82 26.59 -15.60
N ARG A 631 25.31 27.44 -14.69
CA ARG A 631 25.43 28.89 -14.93
C ARG A 631 26.55 29.23 -15.91
N THR A 632 26.32 30.23 -16.76
CA THR A 632 27.37 30.82 -17.62
C THR A 632 28.37 31.61 -16.76
N PRO A 633 29.58 31.91 -17.27
CA PRO A 633 30.54 32.77 -16.55
C PRO A 633 29.92 34.12 -16.14
N TYR A 634 29.20 34.77 -17.06
CA TYR A 634 28.44 36.00 -16.79
C TYR A 634 27.38 35.79 -15.69
N GLY A 635 26.55 34.75 -15.81
CA GLY A 635 25.51 34.45 -14.84
C GLY A 635 26.05 34.07 -13.45
N ASN A 636 27.28 33.55 -13.39
CA ASN A 636 28.00 33.23 -12.15
C ASN A 636 28.58 34.49 -11.49
N GLU A 637 29.17 35.40 -12.28
CA GLU A 637 29.68 36.69 -11.82
C GLU A 637 28.56 37.56 -11.24
N ILE A 638 27.47 37.75 -11.99
CA ILE A 638 26.33 38.55 -11.55
C ILE A 638 25.68 37.94 -10.29
N LEU A 639 25.58 36.61 -10.21
CA LEU A 639 25.11 35.97 -8.98
C LEU A 639 26.03 36.26 -7.79
N GLY A 640 27.35 36.28 -8.00
CA GLY A 640 28.34 36.68 -7.01
C GLY A 640 28.11 38.09 -6.48
N LYS A 641 27.93 39.06 -7.38
CA LYS A 641 27.61 40.46 -7.02
C LYS A 641 26.31 40.56 -6.24
N ILE A 642 25.24 39.91 -6.71
CA ILE A 642 23.94 39.96 -6.03
C ILE A 642 24.00 39.30 -4.64
N ARG A 643 24.74 38.19 -4.47
CA ARG A 643 24.93 37.56 -3.16
C ARG A 643 25.74 38.45 -2.23
N GLY A 644 26.79 39.08 -2.74
CA GLY A 644 27.56 40.11 -2.08
C GLY A 644 26.70 41.24 -1.54
N PHE A 645 25.88 41.81 -2.43
CA PHE A 645 24.93 42.87 -2.10
C PHE A 645 23.92 42.42 -1.04
N LYS A 646 23.32 41.23 -1.22
CA LYS A 646 22.40 40.66 -0.23
C LYS A 646 23.07 40.49 1.15
N ASN A 647 24.31 39.98 1.18
CA ASN A 647 25.06 39.83 2.41
C ASN A 647 25.29 41.17 3.10
N PHE A 648 25.65 42.22 2.34
CA PHE A 648 25.73 43.58 2.86
C PHE A 648 24.39 44.05 3.45
N LEU A 649 23.25 43.88 2.74
CA LEU A 649 21.93 44.27 3.26
C LEU A 649 21.58 43.55 4.58
N GLU A 650 22.03 42.30 4.76
CA GLU A 650 21.79 41.55 5.99
C GLU A 650 22.74 41.94 7.13
N THR A 651 23.99 42.30 6.82
CA THR A 651 25.08 42.45 7.81
C THR A 651 25.55 43.88 8.07
N ALA A 652 25.14 44.86 7.24
CA ALA A 652 25.59 46.24 7.36
C ALA A 652 25.40 46.81 8.78
N GLU A 653 26.45 47.45 9.30
CA GLU A 653 26.46 48.13 10.59
C GLU A 653 25.75 49.49 10.50
N LYS A 654 25.16 49.94 11.62
CA LYS A 654 24.35 51.16 11.68
C LYS A 654 25.14 52.40 11.24
N ASP A 655 26.33 52.61 11.79
CA ASP A 655 27.17 53.80 11.52
C ASP A 655 27.49 53.94 10.02
N LYS A 656 27.69 52.81 9.34
CA LYS A 656 27.91 52.78 7.89
C LYS A 656 26.67 53.16 7.10
N LEU A 657 25.49 52.72 7.53
CA LEU A 657 24.22 53.09 6.89
C LEU A 657 23.90 54.57 7.11
N GLU A 658 24.17 55.11 8.30
CA GLU A 658 24.02 56.55 8.57
C GLU A 658 24.94 57.38 7.66
N ALA A 659 26.21 56.98 7.50
CA ALA A 659 27.13 57.64 6.58
C ALA A 659 26.61 57.61 5.13
N MET A 660 26.05 56.48 4.68
CA MET A 660 25.49 56.35 3.33
C MET A 660 24.25 57.23 3.12
N VAL A 661 23.37 57.33 4.11
CA VAL A 661 22.18 58.21 4.05
C VAL A 661 22.59 59.68 4.05
N ASN A 662 23.59 60.05 4.85
CA ASN A 662 24.09 61.43 4.88
C ASN A 662 24.66 61.85 3.52
N CYS A 663 25.32 60.93 2.80
CA CYS A 663 25.82 61.18 1.44
C CYS A 663 24.72 61.11 0.37
N ASN A 664 23.76 60.19 0.52
CA ASN A 664 22.62 60.03 -0.38
C ASN A 664 21.33 59.83 0.44
N PRO A 665 20.54 60.90 0.66
CA PRO A 665 19.32 60.83 1.46
C PRO A 665 18.26 59.84 0.95
N THR A 666 18.27 59.51 -0.36
CA THR A 666 17.32 58.56 -0.96
C THR A 666 17.80 57.11 -0.93
N TYR A 667 19.02 56.84 -0.46
CA TYR A 667 19.66 55.51 -0.51
C TYR A 667 18.78 54.38 0.04
N PHE A 668 18.12 54.64 1.18
CA PHE A 668 17.19 53.70 1.80
C PHE A 668 16.05 53.29 0.85
N TYR A 669 15.43 54.27 0.18
CA TYR A 669 14.30 54.08 -0.73
C TYR A 669 14.75 53.49 -2.07
N ASP A 670 15.92 53.88 -2.56
CA ASP A 670 16.54 53.36 -3.80
C ASP A 670 16.76 51.84 -3.75
N ILE A 671 17.11 51.32 -2.56
CA ILE A 671 17.41 49.90 -2.34
C ILE A 671 16.17 49.07 -2.02
N LEU A 672 15.11 49.70 -1.51
CA LEU A 672 13.92 49.01 -1.01
C LEU A 672 13.32 48.01 -2.02
N PRO A 673 13.12 48.34 -3.31
CA PRO A 673 12.60 47.39 -4.30
C PRO A 673 13.44 46.10 -4.41
N PHE A 674 14.76 46.22 -4.32
CA PHE A 674 15.69 45.10 -4.43
C PHE A 674 15.64 44.21 -3.19
N THR A 675 15.41 44.79 -2.02
CA THR A 675 15.29 44.01 -0.77
C THR A 675 14.09 43.09 -0.77
N TYR A 676 12.98 43.48 -1.43
CA TYR A 676 11.80 42.64 -1.58
C TYR A 676 12.06 41.42 -2.47
N VAL A 677 12.75 41.59 -3.61
CA VAL A 677 13.07 40.45 -4.48
C VAL A 677 14.11 39.52 -3.87
N LEU A 678 15.02 40.04 -3.05
CA LEU A 678 16.03 39.28 -2.32
C LEU A 678 15.50 38.65 -1.00
N GLY A 679 14.31 39.06 -0.55
CA GLY A 679 13.66 38.55 0.65
C GLY A 679 14.30 39.04 1.96
N VAL A 680 14.82 40.27 1.97
CA VAL A 680 15.50 40.90 3.12
C VAL A 680 14.89 42.26 3.51
N SER A 681 13.71 42.61 2.98
CA SER A 681 13.03 43.89 3.23
C SER A 681 12.84 44.20 4.71
N ASP A 682 12.37 43.24 5.51
CA ASP A 682 12.06 43.47 6.92
C ASP A 682 13.34 43.77 7.72
N LYS A 683 14.41 43.03 7.43
CA LYS A 683 15.74 43.27 8.03
C LYS A 683 16.29 44.64 7.61
N TRP A 684 16.08 45.01 6.35
CA TRP A 684 16.52 46.28 5.80
C TRP A 684 15.81 47.45 6.49
N ILE A 685 14.47 47.47 6.46
CA ILE A 685 13.65 48.52 7.08
C ILE A 685 14.00 48.69 8.56
N LYS A 686 14.12 47.58 9.30
CA LYS A 686 14.44 47.59 10.73
C LYS A 686 15.77 48.30 11.05
N LYS A 687 16.78 48.20 10.17
CA LYS A 687 18.08 48.87 10.38
C LYS A 687 17.98 50.40 10.33
N PHE A 688 16.95 50.96 9.70
CA PHE A 688 16.75 52.40 9.56
C PHE A 688 15.76 52.98 10.59
N GLU A 689 15.12 52.16 11.43
CA GLU A 689 14.17 52.61 12.46
C GLU A 689 14.75 53.64 13.43
N THR A 690 16.06 53.60 13.66
CA THR A 690 16.77 54.52 14.59
C THR A 690 17.62 55.57 13.89
N ILE A 691 17.52 55.66 12.55
CA ILE A 691 18.20 56.65 11.73
C ILE A 691 17.18 57.74 11.39
N ASN A 692 17.57 59.01 11.49
CA ASN A 692 16.67 60.11 11.16
C ASN A 692 16.44 60.19 9.64
N MET A 693 15.22 59.88 9.20
CA MET A 693 14.85 59.80 7.78
C MET A 693 13.71 60.77 7.48
N GLN A 694 13.73 61.37 6.29
CA GLN A 694 12.59 62.13 5.76
C GLN A 694 11.70 61.26 4.89
N ALA A 695 10.39 61.52 4.89
CA ALA A 695 9.43 60.80 4.05
C ALA A 695 9.76 60.99 2.55
N PRO A 696 9.66 59.94 1.72
CA PRO A 696 9.87 60.09 0.30
C PRO A 696 8.66 60.78 -0.35
N SER A 697 8.89 61.57 -1.41
CA SER A 697 7.84 62.37 -2.05
C SER A 697 6.69 61.57 -2.67
N TRP A 698 6.93 60.29 -2.98
CA TRP A 698 5.94 59.37 -3.54
C TRP A 698 5.08 58.68 -2.47
N TYR A 699 5.42 58.82 -1.18
CA TYR A 699 4.66 58.27 -0.05
C TYR A 699 3.70 59.32 0.51
N ASP A 700 2.46 58.89 0.75
CA ASP A 700 1.42 59.73 1.36
C ASP A 700 0.59 58.88 2.31
N GLY A 701 1.11 58.71 3.52
CA GLY A 701 0.45 57.98 4.59
C GLY A 701 -0.22 58.91 5.59
N HIS A 702 -1.20 58.38 6.32
CA HIS A 702 -2.04 59.15 7.24
C HIS A 702 -1.29 59.67 8.48
N ASP A 703 -0.37 58.86 9.03
CA ASP A 703 0.31 59.16 10.28
C ASP A 703 1.60 59.98 10.09
N ALA A 704 2.04 60.62 11.18
CA ALA A 704 3.35 61.27 11.24
C ALA A 704 4.46 60.28 10.82
N PHE A 705 5.35 60.72 9.92
CA PHE A 705 6.33 59.84 9.33
C PHE A 705 7.28 59.25 10.38
N SER A 706 7.35 57.93 10.39
CA SER A 706 8.44 57.17 11.01
C SER A 706 8.78 55.99 10.10
N VAL A 707 10.02 55.53 10.14
CA VAL A 707 10.46 54.37 9.32
C VAL A 707 9.67 53.11 9.67
N ALA A 708 9.24 52.95 10.93
CA ALA A 708 8.40 51.84 11.37
C ALA A 708 6.98 51.90 10.77
N ALA A 709 6.33 53.07 10.80
CA ALA A 709 5.02 53.28 10.19
C ALA A 709 5.09 53.08 8.66
N PHE A 710 6.11 53.66 8.02
CA PHE A 710 6.39 53.46 6.59
C PHE A 710 6.59 51.97 6.25
N GLY A 711 7.36 51.24 7.08
CA GLY A 711 7.58 49.81 6.91
C GLY A 711 6.28 48.99 6.94
N THR A 712 5.37 49.35 7.86
CA THR A 712 4.04 48.74 7.97
C THR A 712 3.19 49.03 6.73
N PHE A 713 3.15 50.29 6.29
CA PHE A 713 2.42 50.72 5.09
C PHE A 713 2.92 50.01 3.81
N ILE A 714 4.24 49.96 3.59
CA ILE A 714 4.77 49.29 2.39
C ILE A 714 4.58 47.77 2.50
N GLY A 715 4.70 47.20 3.70
CA GLY A 715 4.43 45.78 3.94
C GLY A 715 2.99 45.38 3.58
N SER A 716 2.00 46.16 4.04
CA SER A 716 0.58 45.95 3.72
C SER A 716 0.29 46.20 2.24
N THR A 717 0.81 47.29 1.67
CA THR A 717 0.68 47.62 0.25
C THR A 717 1.23 46.51 -0.65
N MET A 718 2.43 46.01 -0.37
CA MET A 718 3.05 44.94 -1.17
C MET A 718 2.31 43.62 -1.03
N THR A 719 1.75 43.32 0.14
CA THR A 719 0.93 42.13 0.37
C THR A 719 -0.38 42.21 -0.43
N SER A 720 -1.07 43.35 -0.36
CA SER A 720 -2.28 43.63 -1.12
C SER A 720 -2.02 43.63 -2.63
N ALA A 721 -0.97 44.32 -3.09
CA ALA A 721 -0.57 44.34 -4.49
C ALA A 721 -0.25 42.93 -5.01
N GLN A 722 0.45 42.11 -4.22
CA GLN A 722 0.67 40.69 -4.56
C GLN A 722 -0.63 39.90 -4.68
N SER A 723 -1.63 40.16 -3.83
CA SER A 723 -2.91 39.45 -3.92
C SER A 723 -3.73 39.84 -5.17
N VAL A 724 -3.71 41.11 -5.58
CA VAL A 724 -4.59 41.59 -6.67
C VAL A 724 -3.91 41.58 -8.04
N MET A 725 -2.60 41.84 -8.10
CA MET A 725 -1.85 41.88 -9.36
C MET A 725 -1.46 40.49 -9.88
N ALA A 726 -1.64 39.44 -9.07
CA ALA A 726 -1.26 38.06 -9.41
C ALA A 726 -2.42 37.05 -9.36
N SER A 727 -3.63 37.43 -8.96
CA SER A 727 -4.81 36.53 -8.89
C SER A 727 -5.49 36.40 -10.26
N SER A 728 -5.82 35.18 -10.64
CA SER A 728 -6.79 34.83 -11.69
C SER A 728 -7.90 33.97 -11.07
N SER A 729 -9.16 34.26 -11.36
CA SER A 729 -10.29 33.43 -10.89
C SER A 729 -10.17 31.98 -11.40
N SER A 730 -10.20 30.99 -10.48
CA SER A 730 -10.33 29.57 -10.80
C SER A 730 -11.76 29.12 -10.48
N SER A 731 -12.50 28.65 -11.49
CA SER A 731 -13.82 28.06 -11.32
C SER A 731 -13.74 26.81 -10.45
N SER A 732 -14.44 26.84 -9.30
CA SER A 732 -14.57 25.70 -8.39
C SER A 732 -15.65 24.75 -8.90
N SER A 733 -15.27 23.56 -9.36
CA SER A 733 -16.20 22.44 -9.56
C SER A 733 -16.39 21.68 -8.25
N SER A 734 -17.62 21.69 -7.74
CA SER A 734 -18.05 20.91 -6.58
C SER A 734 -18.35 19.47 -7.00
N GLY A 735 -17.57 18.49 -6.51
CA GLY A 735 -17.83 17.05 -6.70
C GLY A 735 -18.20 16.40 -5.37
N GLY A 736 -19.41 15.84 -5.30
CA GLY A 736 -19.93 15.12 -4.14
C GLY A 736 -19.30 13.73 -3.96
N SER A 737 -19.23 13.30 -2.70
CA SER A 737 -18.72 12.01 -2.26
C SER A 737 -19.85 11.12 -1.76
N SER A 738 -19.96 9.92 -2.32
CA SER A 738 -20.82 8.82 -1.84
C SER A 738 -19.94 7.72 -1.25
N SER A 739 -20.35 7.16 -0.11
CA SER A 739 -19.62 6.17 0.69
C SER A 739 -20.15 4.75 0.46
N GLY A 740 -19.26 3.78 0.24
CA GLY A 740 -19.56 2.34 0.28
C GLY A 740 -18.29 1.53 0.56
N GLY A 741 -18.34 0.62 1.55
CA GLY A 741 -17.21 -0.18 2.06
C GLY A 741 -17.23 -1.67 1.64
N GLY A 742 -16.05 -2.31 1.72
CA GLY A 742 -15.77 -3.76 1.49
C GLY A 742 -16.17 -4.66 2.69
N SER A 743 -15.88 -5.98 2.80
CA SER A 743 -14.69 -6.82 2.46
C SER A 743 -15.01 -8.34 2.69
N SER A 744 -14.57 -9.31 1.87
CA SER A 744 -13.50 -10.38 1.96
C SER A 744 -13.64 -11.61 2.90
N GLY A 745 -13.09 -12.76 2.45
CA GLY A 745 -12.77 -13.97 3.25
C GLY A 745 -12.04 -15.07 2.43
N GLY A 746 -10.99 -15.71 2.99
CA GLY A 746 -10.19 -16.79 2.36
C GLY A 746 -9.37 -17.64 3.35
N GLY A 747 -8.92 -18.84 2.90
CA GLY A 747 -8.06 -19.83 3.60
C GLY A 747 -7.58 -20.96 2.66
N SER A 748 -6.43 -21.62 2.93
CA SER A 748 -5.51 -22.24 1.94
C SER A 748 -5.32 -23.77 1.94
N GLY A 749 -5.11 -24.37 0.76
CA GLY A 749 -4.15 -25.50 0.53
C GLY A 749 -4.67 -26.77 -0.15
N GLY A 750 -3.96 -27.25 -1.19
CA GLY A 750 -4.31 -28.33 -2.15
C GLY A 750 -5.22 -27.87 -3.30
N GLY A 751 -5.65 -26.63 -3.20
CA GLY A 751 -6.55 -26.03 -4.15
C GLY A 751 -7.90 -26.70 -4.12
N GLY A 752 -8.71 -26.37 -5.10
CA GLY A 752 -10.03 -26.95 -5.21
C GLY A 752 -10.65 -26.54 -6.51
N GLY A 753 -11.95 -26.31 -6.48
CA GLY A 753 -12.68 -26.03 -7.69
C GLY A 753 -14.15 -25.79 -7.41
N GLY A 754 -14.82 -25.34 -8.46
CA GLY A 754 -16.25 -25.03 -8.49
C GLY A 754 -16.83 -25.44 -9.83
N SER A 755 -18.13 -25.36 -10.00
CA SER A 755 -18.73 -25.37 -11.33
C SER A 755 -18.68 -23.97 -11.95
N TRP A 756 -18.45 -23.91 -13.26
CA TRP A 756 -18.63 -22.69 -14.07
C TRP A 756 -19.97 -22.74 -14.77
#